data_AF-A0A5B7ZYD0-F1
#
_entry.id   AF-A0A5B7ZYD0-F1
#
_cell.length_a   1.000
_cell.length_b   1.000
_cell.length_c   1.000
_cell.angle_alpha   90.00
_cell.angle_beta   90.00
_cell.angle_gamma   90.00
#
_symmetry.space_group_name_H-M   'P 1'
#
loop_
_entity.id
_entity.type
_entity.pdbx_description
1 polymer ?
#
loop_
_entity_poly.entity_id
_entity_poly.type
_entity_poly.pdbx_seq_one_letter_code
_entity_poly.pdbx_strand_id
1 'polypeptide(L)'
;MPKVLRLHNNGTQQIEGWQKTAPITSTEINTVTDPTGGRAKNVAVSIPTPFARMHLFETAFDFLAREGQRNPGSVYHELVTHFWDLFELLYNYHLYTQAGRKITLRRWNAQAEVQRMRADEGTRLLGETLQLFLQDDRFRDFTDMYLVFYESPNLPGGPRLLGGTSPLTLFFTAPTVFPLDLERPQSRGHYFDNQVVLLEDRGLAFREFVYELFLAYPQLQRREFAGSVFAGLDRSRINQMQMQGEHTAAQFATKYPALPDLQGNLASIKNVPLPGRADQSAVMSSDLFIAATRDLSNGKLRPLVLRPNLTMAGANYLNGQPWDDRTPVPYADELTLENRVLPGKGFKYPYLTVGDFLEDALVELPYELNTQRFHTGKVTFQYGADTQGRARFPYLLPLRQAFFEYFTEHDLAELLTFTIDLNHVRVALRIPVQGGRFITFERSYYQNPQNPKDAQGREIPEKGRIVRANIGLGVFPFYKMRQQPEYNDFYKVMLVDADNSPTMLQRRYDLKFFAGGDQITEQGASKRATRFERTQKSVATAGSTYYEITGTHFDIAELTCPPAFHGAEPARGLIVPRWRELDRGTRRFTFAVDFGTSNTHVAYADGPAAHPRPFTIGESDVQVELLNAPLPDTGYSAFQRYMRGPGQLIDVPLIQNREFVPSIIGEQGSVYEFPIRTAVCETNAYANEPSKVLSNINIGFSINTETNQPPQNRFVTNLKWTAELDPQGVSRIGAFFREILLLMKHKAALHGGILEDTRVVWFAPLSFDAFLRNQFQQVWDEAFQQVFRTRRTTQFVSESVAPYYYLTATNQVVPNRDENVINIDIGGGTTDLLIFADQRPAFSSSFRFAGDDLWGDGYARVQGAPKQNGLLRLGVQYVESLPDSEENQEYKGYLRAALQNPDFSSADVTSLLFAYNDALRFTQSLGLGKGRQLRVMFYLHYTAIIYHVAQLVQHLGLKAPRYLCFSGKGSLYLRLLSGGSSLAAIERITKAVFKGATGVEPPANFRVILADNPKEATTNGGVLFEDSSTSHADFDNIRTVKYSGAIEGNDIESTRLKLPQVDATLKQTVLDNTRRFLDLVLDGDEVAPLMRDVGVDVDRTRVKDFLLREIEDSLSLGLHQLDRQLSQGETLPETLFFYTLKQSLYNLSRELINPNS
;
A
#
# COMPACT_ATOMS: atom_id res chain seq x y z
N MET A 1 76.45 8.65 -77.81
CA MET A 1 76.55 9.98 -77.18
C MET A 1 76.25 9.85 -75.69
N PRO A 2 77.10 10.37 -74.79
CA PRO A 2 76.78 10.40 -73.36
C PRO A 2 75.54 11.29 -73.15
N LYS A 3 74.50 10.74 -72.49
CA LYS A 3 73.30 11.51 -72.12
C LYS A 3 73.56 12.26 -70.82
N VAL A 4 73.37 13.57 -70.82
CA VAL A 4 73.36 14.38 -69.59
C VAL A 4 72.16 13.96 -68.74
N LEU A 5 72.40 13.48 -67.51
CA LEU A 5 71.36 13.17 -66.54
C LEU A 5 70.73 14.47 -66.03
N ARG A 6 69.47 14.75 -66.37
CA ARG A 6 68.71 15.91 -65.92
C ARG A 6 67.23 15.56 -65.77
N LEU A 7 66.55 16.23 -64.85
CA LEU A 7 65.13 16.01 -64.53
C LEU A 7 64.17 16.81 -65.43
N HIS A 8 64.68 17.80 -66.18
CA HIS A 8 63.92 18.73 -67.01
C HIS A 8 64.38 18.71 -68.47
N ASN A 9 63.55 19.25 -69.37
CA ASN A 9 63.80 19.19 -70.82
C ASN A 9 64.65 20.36 -71.37
N ASN A 10 64.96 21.38 -70.56
CA ASN A 10 65.75 22.54 -70.97
C ASN A 10 67.27 22.38 -70.73
N GLY A 11 68.12 23.11 -71.47
CA GLY A 11 69.59 23.22 -71.24
C GLY A 11 70.51 22.66 -72.35
N THR A 12 71.76 23.12 -72.39
CA THR A 12 72.78 22.74 -73.40
C THR A 12 73.13 21.24 -73.33
N GLN A 13 73.30 20.58 -74.48
CA GLN A 13 73.74 19.17 -74.56
C GLN A 13 75.27 19.00 -74.55
N GLN A 14 76.03 20.10 -74.54
CA GLN A 14 77.50 20.12 -74.56
C GLN A 14 78.09 20.15 -73.14
N ILE A 15 77.73 19.18 -72.29
CA ILE A 15 78.32 19.02 -70.96
C ILE A 15 79.06 17.68 -70.94
N GLU A 16 80.37 17.71 -70.74
CA GLU A 16 81.23 16.53 -70.66
C GLU A 16 81.74 16.33 -69.22
N GLY A 17 81.62 15.11 -68.68
CA GLY A 17 82.06 14.77 -67.32
C GLY A 17 81.26 15.47 -66.23
N TRP A 18 81.95 15.97 -65.20
CA TRP A 18 81.36 16.72 -64.09
C TRP A 18 81.59 18.23 -64.31
N GLN A 19 80.53 18.98 -64.61
CA GLN A 19 80.58 20.44 -64.76
C GLN A 19 79.47 21.11 -63.94
N LYS A 20 79.70 22.37 -63.57
CA LYS A 20 78.74 23.18 -62.82
C LYS A 20 77.60 23.62 -63.74
N THR A 21 76.37 23.24 -63.41
CA THR A 21 75.15 23.72 -64.09
C THR A 21 74.49 24.87 -63.33
N ALA A 22 73.59 25.60 -63.99
CA ALA A 22 72.73 26.56 -63.33
C ALA A 22 71.73 25.85 -62.38
N PRO A 23 71.27 26.52 -61.31
CA PRO A 23 70.16 26.02 -60.49
C PRO A 23 68.91 25.79 -61.32
N ILE A 24 68.13 24.75 -60.99
CA ILE A 24 66.84 24.50 -61.63
C ILE A 24 65.87 25.62 -61.24
N THR A 25 65.35 26.33 -62.22
CA THR A 25 64.36 27.41 -62.08
C THR A 25 62.93 26.87 -62.16
N SER A 26 61.94 27.68 -61.75
CA SER A 26 60.52 27.34 -61.84
C SER A 26 60.08 26.96 -63.26
N THR A 27 60.68 27.55 -64.29
CA THR A 27 60.44 27.22 -65.70
C THR A 27 60.85 25.79 -66.03
N GLU A 28 62.00 25.34 -65.50
CA GLU A 28 62.50 23.98 -65.70
C GLU A 28 61.72 22.96 -64.87
N ILE A 29 61.38 23.29 -63.61
CA ILE A 29 60.54 22.45 -62.74
C ILE A 29 59.20 22.15 -63.41
N ASN A 30 58.59 23.14 -64.08
CA ASN A 30 57.30 22.94 -64.78
C ASN A 30 57.39 21.98 -65.98
N THR A 31 58.59 21.66 -66.48
CA THR A 31 58.78 20.65 -67.55
C THR A 31 59.03 19.24 -67.02
N VAL A 32 59.16 19.08 -65.71
CA VAL A 32 59.32 17.78 -65.07
C VAL A 32 57.95 17.08 -65.07
N THR A 33 57.83 15.99 -65.82
CA THR A 33 56.63 15.14 -65.85
C THR A 33 56.82 13.92 -64.96
N ASP A 34 55.77 13.47 -64.28
CA ASP A 34 55.79 12.20 -63.55
C ASP A 34 56.02 11.03 -64.53
N PRO A 35 57.16 10.32 -64.47
CA PRO A 35 57.50 9.26 -65.41
C PRO A 35 56.58 8.03 -65.29
N THR A 36 55.82 7.91 -64.20
CA THR A 36 54.87 6.81 -63.93
C THR A 36 53.40 7.20 -64.13
N GLY A 37 53.12 8.46 -64.49
CA GLY A 37 51.77 8.97 -64.72
C GLY A 37 50.83 8.82 -63.52
N GLY A 38 51.34 9.01 -62.29
CA GLY A 38 50.56 8.92 -61.06
C GLY A 38 50.15 7.51 -60.64
N ARG A 39 50.75 6.46 -61.22
CA ARG A 39 50.45 5.04 -60.93
C ARG A 39 51.33 4.41 -59.83
N ALA A 40 52.19 5.21 -59.19
CA ALA A 40 53.05 4.73 -58.12
C ALA A 40 52.21 4.26 -56.92
N LYS A 41 52.33 2.97 -56.54
CA LYS A 41 51.66 2.40 -55.36
C LYS A 41 52.26 2.88 -54.04
N ASN A 42 53.55 3.24 -54.05
CA ASN A 42 54.27 3.72 -52.87
C ASN A 42 54.90 5.08 -53.20
N VAL A 43 54.38 6.15 -52.59
CA VAL A 43 54.97 7.50 -52.72
C VAL A 43 56.10 7.62 -51.70
N ALA A 44 57.33 7.34 -52.12
CA ALA A 44 58.51 7.58 -51.30
C ALA A 44 58.89 9.06 -51.38
N VAL A 45 58.79 9.79 -50.28
CA VAL A 45 59.45 11.09 -50.12
C VAL A 45 60.87 10.85 -49.64
N SER A 46 61.87 11.49 -50.26
CA SER A 46 63.30 11.26 -49.98
C SER A 46 63.71 11.58 -48.54
N ILE A 47 62.90 12.38 -47.85
CA ILE A 47 63.00 12.67 -46.41
C ILE A 47 61.58 12.58 -45.82
N PRO A 48 61.28 11.64 -44.92
CA PRO A 48 59.94 11.46 -44.35
C PRO A 48 59.64 12.50 -43.26
N THR A 49 59.46 13.77 -43.67
CA THR A 49 59.05 14.87 -42.78
C THR A 49 57.60 15.27 -43.03
N PRO A 50 56.90 15.83 -42.01
CA PRO A 50 55.60 16.47 -42.21
C PRO A 50 55.63 17.53 -43.32
N PHE A 51 56.72 18.28 -43.46
CA PHE A 51 56.89 19.30 -44.50
C PHE A 51 56.88 18.71 -45.92
N ALA A 52 57.61 17.63 -46.15
CA ALA A 52 57.58 16.93 -47.43
C ALA A 52 56.18 16.39 -47.75
N ARG A 53 55.45 15.94 -46.72
CA ARG A 53 54.05 15.51 -46.85
C ARG A 53 53.15 16.69 -47.22
N MET A 54 53.28 17.85 -46.60
CA MET A 54 52.51 19.05 -46.95
C MET A 54 52.71 19.46 -48.42
N HIS A 55 53.96 19.45 -48.92
CA HIS A 55 54.25 19.74 -50.33
C HIS A 55 53.70 18.67 -51.29
N LEU A 56 53.64 17.40 -50.86
CA LEU A 56 53.02 16.35 -51.65
C LEU A 56 51.52 16.62 -51.86
N PHE A 57 50.80 17.09 -50.84
CA PHE A 57 49.40 17.48 -50.97
C PHE A 57 49.23 18.72 -51.85
N GLU A 58 50.08 19.74 -51.70
CA GLU A 58 50.13 20.92 -52.58
C GLU A 58 50.29 20.49 -54.07
N THR A 59 51.23 19.57 -54.32
CA THR A 59 51.48 18.99 -55.65
C THR A 59 50.30 18.19 -56.16
N ALA A 60 49.64 17.41 -55.29
CA ALA A 60 48.45 16.63 -55.67
C ALA A 60 47.30 17.54 -56.12
N PHE A 61 47.06 18.65 -55.41
CA PHE A 61 46.06 19.64 -55.80
C PHE A 61 46.42 20.34 -57.12
N ASP A 62 47.68 20.76 -57.29
CA ASP A 62 48.15 21.36 -58.55
C ASP A 62 48.04 20.39 -59.74
N PHE A 63 48.31 19.11 -59.52
CA PHE A 63 48.17 18.06 -60.51
C PHE A 63 46.71 17.90 -60.93
N LEU A 64 45.78 17.79 -59.98
CA LEU A 64 44.35 17.69 -60.26
C LEU A 64 43.83 18.94 -61.00
N ALA A 65 44.31 20.14 -60.63
CA ALA A 65 43.93 21.38 -61.32
C ALA A 65 44.43 21.44 -62.78
N ARG A 66 45.57 20.79 -63.10
CA ARG A 66 46.15 20.73 -64.45
C ARG A 66 45.57 19.61 -65.32
N GLU A 67 45.40 18.41 -64.77
CA GLU A 67 44.99 17.21 -65.52
C GLU A 67 43.50 16.90 -65.46
N GLY A 68 42.77 17.45 -64.49
CA GLY A 68 41.35 17.17 -64.26
C GLY A 68 41.08 15.67 -64.01
N GLN A 69 39.94 15.17 -64.50
CA GLN A 69 39.54 13.76 -64.33
C GLN A 69 40.17 12.80 -65.36
N ARG A 70 41.26 13.17 -66.04
CA ARG A 70 41.87 12.31 -67.08
C ARG A 70 42.44 10.99 -66.53
N ASN A 71 42.71 10.90 -65.23
CA ASN A 71 43.20 9.69 -64.56
C ASN A 71 42.66 9.57 -63.12
N PRO A 72 41.37 9.20 -62.95
CA PRO A 72 40.64 9.31 -61.68
C PRO A 72 41.10 8.35 -60.59
N GLY A 73 42.02 7.41 -60.89
CA GLY A 73 42.59 6.45 -59.93
C GLY A 73 44.08 6.69 -59.62
N SER A 74 44.61 7.87 -59.94
CA SER A 74 45.99 8.22 -59.58
C SER A 74 46.17 8.38 -58.07
N VAL A 75 47.40 8.21 -57.59
CA VAL A 75 47.75 8.45 -56.18
C VAL A 75 47.45 9.89 -55.73
N TYR A 76 47.43 10.86 -56.65
CA TYR A 76 47.04 12.24 -56.36
C TYR A 76 45.54 12.38 -56.05
N HIS A 77 44.68 11.60 -56.73
CA HIS A 77 43.24 11.57 -56.43
C HIS A 77 42.95 10.92 -55.07
N GLU A 78 43.72 9.88 -54.71
CA GLU A 78 43.67 9.27 -53.38
C GLU A 78 44.09 10.27 -52.29
N LEU A 79 45.20 10.99 -52.48
CA LEU A 79 45.65 12.03 -51.53
C LEU A 79 44.61 13.15 -51.38
N VAL A 80 44.05 13.66 -52.47
CA VAL A 80 43.02 14.71 -52.40
C VAL A 80 41.73 14.17 -51.77
N THR A 81 41.38 12.90 -51.99
CA THR A 81 40.27 12.26 -51.27
C THR A 81 40.53 12.19 -49.77
N HIS A 82 41.71 11.74 -49.36
CA HIS A 82 42.10 11.67 -47.95
C HIS A 82 42.14 13.05 -47.28
N PHE A 83 42.51 14.09 -48.02
CA PHE A 83 42.38 15.47 -47.56
C PHE A 83 40.93 15.82 -47.24
N TRP A 84 40.01 15.58 -48.19
CA TRP A 84 38.60 15.91 -47.99
C TRP A 84 37.93 15.03 -46.93
N ASP A 85 38.37 13.78 -46.78
CA ASP A 85 37.95 12.89 -45.71
C ASP A 85 38.29 13.47 -44.34
N LEU A 86 39.54 13.91 -44.15
CA LEU A 86 39.96 14.53 -42.89
C LEU A 86 39.20 15.84 -42.62
N PHE A 87 38.94 16.63 -43.65
CA PHE A 87 38.24 17.91 -43.50
C PHE A 87 36.74 17.71 -43.19
N GLU A 88 36.07 16.78 -43.86
CA GLU A 88 34.66 16.46 -43.60
C GLU A 88 34.48 15.81 -42.21
N LEU A 89 35.46 15.01 -41.76
CA LEU A 89 35.50 14.47 -40.41
C LEU A 89 35.55 15.59 -39.35
N LEU A 90 36.39 16.61 -39.54
CA LEU A 90 36.48 17.76 -38.65
C LEU A 90 35.26 18.68 -38.72
N TYR A 91 34.68 18.85 -39.91
CA TYR A 91 33.40 19.55 -40.06
C TYR A 91 32.30 18.90 -39.20
N ASN A 92 32.29 17.57 -39.09
CA ASN A 92 31.37 16.78 -38.28
C ASN A 92 31.93 16.43 -36.87
N TYR A 93 32.90 17.18 -36.35
CA TYR A 93 33.58 16.90 -35.08
C TYR A 93 32.63 16.59 -33.91
N HIS A 94 31.63 17.46 -33.69
CA HIS A 94 30.68 17.30 -32.59
C HIS A 94 29.76 16.10 -32.78
N LEU A 95 29.33 15.83 -34.02
CA LEU A 95 28.46 14.70 -34.36
C LEU A 95 29.11 13.37 -33.99
N TYR A 96 30.36 13.16 -34.40
CA TYR A 96 31.05 11.90 -34.12
C TYR A 96 31.50 11.78 -32.66
N THR A 97 31.87 12.89 -32.02
CA THR A 97 32.19 12.90 -30.59
C THR A 97 31.00 12.44 -29.74
N GLN A 98 29.78 12.83 -30.14
CA GLN A 98 28.53 12.44 -29.46
C GLN A 98 28.12 10.98 -29.74
N ALA A 99 28.51 10.41 -30.87
CA ALA A 99 28.30 8.98 -31.20
C ALA A 99 29.26 8.03 -30.45
N GLY A 100 29.92 8.51 -29.39
CA GLY A 100 30.87 7.73 -28.59
C GLY A 100 32.23 7.51 -29.28
N ARG A 101 32.52 8.25 -30.35
CA ARG A 101 33.87 8.32 -30.95
C ARG A 101 34.63 9.48 -30.32
N LYS A 102 35.95 9.49 -30.42
CA LYS A 102 36.77 10.56 -29.84
C LYS A 102 37.74 11.09 -30.88
N ILE A 103 37.47 12.31 -31.34
CA ILE A 103 38.37 13.08 -32.21
C ILE A 103 39.12 14.07 -31.32
N THR A 104 40.45 14.05 -31.35
CA THR A 104 41.26 15.00 -30.56
C THR A 104 42.25 15.75 -31.44
N LEU A 105 42.31 17.05 -31.23
CA LEU A 105 43.29 17.92 -31.86
C LEU A 105 44.41 18.17 -30.84
N ARG A 106 45.63 17.72 -31.12
CA ARG A 106 46.78 17.94 -30.25
C ARG A 106 47.67 19.03 -30.83
N ARG A 107 47.85 20.10 -30.07
CA ARG A 107 48.72 21.23 -30.45
C ARG A 107 50.19 20.81 -30.41
N TRP A 108 50.90 21.04 -31.50
CA TRP A 108 52.36 20.93 -31.62
C TRP A 108 52.92 22.32 -31.95
N ASN A 109 53.62 22.93 -30.99
CA ASN A 109 54.20 24.25 -31.17
C ASN A 109 55.58 24.14 -31.82
N ALA A 110 55.71 24.62 -33.06
CA ALA A 110 56.90 24.42 -33.87
C ALA A 110 58.15 25.01 -33.22
N GLN A 111 58.05 26.21 -32.63
CA GLN A 111 59.18 26.89 -32.02
C GLN A 111 59.66 26.18 -30.75
N ALA A 112 58.76 25.86 -29.83
CA ALA A 112 59.10 25.22 -28.56
C ALA A 112 59.67 23.81 -28.77
N GLU A 113 59.09 23.04 -29.70
CA GLU A 113 59.52 21.67 -29.96
C GLU A 113 60.86 21.62 -30.72
N VAL A 114 61.09 22.51 -31.70
CA VAL A 114 62.40 22.63 -32.36
C VAL A 114 63.47 23.09 -31.37
N GLN A 115 63.18 24.03 -30.49
CA GLN A 115 64.11 24.42 -29.42
C GLN A 115 64.45 23.25 -28.49
N ARG A 116 63.44 22.45 -28.10
CA ARG A 116 63.65 21.26 -27.28
C ARG A 116 64.53 20.23 -27.99
N MET A 117 64.30 19.97 -29.27
CA MET A 117 65.13 19.05 -30.07
C MET A 117 66.57 19.55 -30.23
N ARG A 118 66.78 20.87 -30.37
CA ARG A 118 68.13 21.44 -30.48
C ARG A 118 68.92 21.38 -29.17
N ALA A 119 68.22 21.42 -28.04
CA ALA A 119 68.83 21.32 -26.71
C ALA A 119 69.35 19.90 -26.41
N ASP A 120 68.69 18.86 -26.92
CA ASP A 120 69.10 17.47 -26.76
C ASP A 120 70.11 17.05 -27.85
N GLU A 121 71.25 16.52 -27.44
CA GLU A 121 72.33 16.12 -28.35
C GLU A 121 71.91 15.01 -29.32
N GLY A 122 71.02 14.09 -28.90
CA GLY A 122 70.52 13.01 -29.75
C GLY A 122 69.57 13.47 -30.85
N THR A 123 68.91 14.63 -30.68
CA THR A 123 67.91 15.17 -31.61
C THR A 123 68.32 16.50 -32.25
N ARG A 124 69.51 17.03 -31.92
CA ARG A 124 70.00 18.35 -32.35
C ARG A 124 69.99 18.54 -33.86
N LEU A 125 70.56 17.60 -34.61
CA LEU A 125 70.63 17.67 -36.07
C LEU A 125 69.24 17.70 -36.71
N LEU A 126 68.29 16.95 -36.16
CA LEU A 126 66.90 16.97 -36.62
C LEU A 126 66.26 18.33 -36.34
N GLY A 127 66.45 18.88 -35.15
CA GLY A 127 65.96 20.22 -34.80
C GLY A 127 66.53 21.32 -35.71
N GLU A 128 67.83 21.30 -36.00
CA GLU A 128 68.47 22.23 -36.94
C GLU A 128 67.93 22.07 -38.37
N THR A 129 67.71 20.82 -38.81
CA THR A 129 67.14 20.53 -40.13
C THR A 129 65.70 21.04 -40.23
N LEU A 130 64.86 20.79 -39.24
CA LEU A 130 63.48 21.30 -39.22
C LEU A 130 63.44 22.84 -39.17
N GLN A 131 64.39 23.47 -38.47
CA GLN A 131 64.50 24.93 -38.46
C GLN A 131 64.79 25.50 -39.85
N LEU A 132 65.63 24.85 -40.67
CA LEU A 132 65.88 25.28 -42.05
C LEU A 132 64.59 25.24 -42.89
N PHE A 133 63.77 24.20 -42.76
CA PHE A 133 62.48 24.12 -43.47
C PHE A 133 61.48 25.19 -43.03
N LEU A 134 61.49 25.56 -41.75
CA LEU A 134 60.65 26.63 -41.21
C LEU A 134 61.06 28.05 -41.64
N GLN A 135 62.23 28.23 -42.26
CA GLN A 135 62.67 29.53 -42.80
C GLN A 135 62.03 29.86 -44.16
N ASP A 136 61.32 28.93 -44.80
CA ASP A 136 60.53 29.22 -46.00
C ASP A 136 59.36 30.18 -45.65
N ASP A 137 59.23 31.25 -46.43
CA ASP A 137 58.24 32.31 -46.22
C ASP A 137 56.79 31.80 -46.14
N ARG A 138 56.47 30.66 -46.76
CA ARG A 138 55.13 30.06 -46.70
C ARG A 138 54.79 29.55 -45.29
N PHE A 139 55.79 29.19 -44.50
CA PHE A 139 55.68 28.78 -43.10
C PHE A 139 55.76 29.94 -42.11
N ARG A 140 55.92 31.18 -42.60
CA ARG A 140 55.77 32.39 -41.77
C ARG A 140 54.37 32.40 -41.13
N ASP A 141 54.33 32.73 -39.84
CA ASP A 141 53.11 32.73 -38.99
C ASP A 141 52.44 31.35 -38.81
N PHE A 142 53.13 30.25 -39.13
CA PHE A 142 52.71 28.88 -38.83
C PHE A 142 53.39 28.38 -37.54
N THR A 143 52.96 28.91 -36.39
CA THR A 143 53.54 28.59 -35.08
C THR A 143 53.04 27.27 -34.50
N ASP A 144 51.79 26.93 -34.76
CA ASP A 144 51.11 25.78 -34.18
C ASP A 144 50.59 24.84 -35.28
N MET A 145 50.98 23.57 -35.20
CA MET A 145 50.43 22.49 -36.00
C MET A 145 49.50 21.66 -35.12
N TYR A 146 48.26 21.44 -35.56
CA TYR A 146 47.31 20.59 -34.83
C TYR A 146 47.29 19.21 -35.46
N LEU A 147 47.65 18.20 -34.68
CA LEU A 147 47.62 16.78 -35.06
C LEU A 147 46.25 16.19 -34.72
N VAL A 148 45.60 15.55 -35.69
CA VAL A 148 44.25 15.00 -35.55
C VAL A 148 44.33 13.52 -35.23
N PHE A 149 43.78 13.12 -34.09
CA PHE A 149 43.69 11.73 -33.65
C PHE A 149 42.24 11.27 -33.59
N TYR A 150 42.03 9.98 -33.86
CA TYR A 150 40.73 9.31 -33.78
C TYR A 150 40.79 8.05 -32.91
N GLU A 151 39.78 7.86 -32.07
CA GLU A 151 39.60 6.70 -31.19
C GLU A 151 38.13 6.25 -31.19
N SER A 152 37.90 4.94 -31.22
CA SER A 152 36.58 4.31 -31.26
C SER A 152 36.57 3.03 -30.42
N PRO A 153 35.49 2.74 -29.67
CA PRO A 153 35.28 1.44 -29.01
C PRO A 153 35.44 0.23 -29.94
N ASN A 154 35.13 0.38 -31.23
CA ASN A 154 35.19 -0.71 -32.21
C ASN A 154 36.58 -0.86 -32.87
N LEU A 155 37.54 0.03 -32.56
CA LEU A 155 38.91 -0.04 -33.06
C LEU A 155 39.90 -0.25 -31.91
N PRO A 156 40.34 -1.49 -31.64
CA PRO A 156 41.35 -1.75 -30.61
C PRO A 156 42.69 -1.07 -30.97
N GLY A 157 43.42 -0.60 -29.95
CA GLY A 157 44.78 -0.04 -30.08
C GLY A 157 44.96 1.44 -29.73
N GLY A 158 43.96 2.13 -29.18
CA GLY A 158 44.06 3.52 -28.72
C GLY A 158 44.03 4.58 -29.84
N PRO A 159 44.35 5.86 -29.55
CA PRO A 159 44.23 6.97 -30.49
C PRO A 159 45.14 6.82 -31.73
N ARG A 160 44.55 6.84 -32.93
CA ARG A 160 45.25 6.76 -34.22
C ARG A 160 45.46 8.14 -34.82
N LEU A 161 46.68 8.45 -35.28
CA LEU A 161 46.99 9.70 -35.98
C LEU A 161 46.42 9.65 -37.41
N LEU A 162 45.53 10.57 -37.75
CA LEU A 162 44.95 10.69 -39.09
C LEU A 162 45.71 11.68 -39.97
N GLY A 163 46.22 12.76 -39.38
CA GLY A 163 46.85 13.84 -40.13
C GLY A 163 47.12 15.07 -39.27
N GLY A 164 47.37 16.19 -39.93
CA GLY A 164 47.56 17.46 -39.25
C GLY A 164 47.29 18.67 -40.13
N THR A 165 47.35 19.86 -39.53
CA THR A 165 47.15 21.13 -40.23
C THR A 165 48.37 21.52 -41.07
N SER A 166 48.14 22.18 -42.20
CA SER A 166 49.14 22.56 -43.20
C SER A 166 48.99 24.03 -43.60
N PRO A 167 50.08 24.81 -43.65
CA PRO A 167 50.07 26.16 -44.20
C PRO A 167 50.15 26.19 -45.73
N LEU A 168 50.06 25.05 -46.43
CA LEU A 168 50.07 24.93 -47.89
C LEU A 168 48.72 24.49 -48.49
N THR A 169 47.92 23.79 -47.68
CA THR A 169 46.68 23.13 -48.13
C THR A 169 45.58 23.11 -47.08
N LEU A 170 45.71 23.75 -45.92
CA LEU A 170 44.91 23.57 -44.68
C LEU A 170 45.21 22.27 -43.92
N PHE A 171 45.27 21.13 -44.60
CA PHE A 171 45.48 19.82 -43.98
C PHE A 171 46.38 18.92 -44.82
N PHE A 172 46.96 17.93 -44.18
CA PHE A 172 47.61 16.78 -44.79
C PHE A 172 47.29 15.53 -43.97
N THR A 173 47.30 14.35 -44.59
CA THR A 173 47.11 13.08 -43.86
C THR A 173 48.43 12.37 -43.58
N ALA A 174 48.44 11.53 -42.55
CA ALA A 174 49.59 10.72 -42.17
C ALA A 174 50.07 9.83 -43.34
N PRO A 175 51.33 9.38 -43.35
CA PRO A 175 51.87 8.51 -44.41
C PRO A 175 51.06 7.23 -44.62
N THR A 176 50.55 6.65 -43.53
CA THR A 176 49.69 5.47 -43.54
C THR A 176 48.43 5.78 -42.74
N VAL A 177 47.32 6.04 -43.44
CA VAL A 177 45.99 6.13 -42.84
C VAL A 177 45.21 4.86 -43.15
N PHE A 178 44.46 4.36 -42.16
CA PHE A 178 43.66 3.16 -42.30
C PHE A 178 42.17 3.54 -42.41
N PRO A 179 41.35 2.72 -43.10
CA PRO A 179 39.92 2.92 -43.14
C PRO A 179 39.34 2.98 -41.72
N LEU A 180 38.46 3.95 -41.46
CA LEU A 180 37.77 4.08 -40.17
C LEU A 180 36.50 3.23 -40.13
N ASP A 181 36.04 2.95 -38.92
CA ASP A 181 34.72 2.37 -38.64
C ASP A 181 33.57 3.39 -38.79
N LEU A 182 33.72 4.32 -39.73
CA LEU A 182 32.77 5.39 -40.06
C LEU A 182 32.50 5.41 -41.55
N GLU A 183 31.25 5.18 -41.94
CA GLU A 183 30.80 5.42 -43.31
C GLU A 183 30.75 6.91 -43.60
N ARG A 184 31.09 7.28 -44.84
CA ARG A 184 30.91 8.66 -45.30
C ARG A 184 29.40 8.98 -45.40
N PRO A 185 28.94 10.20 -45.08
CA PRO A 185 27.51 10.57 -45.05
C PRO A 185 26.72 10.28 -46.34
N GLN A 186 27.39 10.21 -47.48
CA GLN A 186 26.85 9.94 -48.81
C GLN A 186 26.75 8.43 -49.15
N SER A 187 27.03 7.54 -48.19
CA SER A 187 27.04 6.08 -48.36
C SER A 187 27.96 5.60 -49.50
N ARG A 188 29.10 6.27 -49.68
CA ARG A 188 30.16 5.90 -50.64
C ARG A 188 31.41 5.44 -49.89
N GLY A 189 31.30 4.29 -49.23
CA GLY A 189 32.40 3.67 -48.49
C GLY A 189 32.73 4.35 -47.15
N HIS A 190 33.88 4.00 -46.61
CA HIS A 190 34.38 4.46 -45.30
C HIS A 190 35.43 5.55 -45.45
N TYR A 191 35.57 6.43 -44.46
CA TYR A 191 36.67 7.39 -44.44
C TYR A 191 38.03 6.69 -44.56
N PHE A 192 38.90 7.17 -45.47
CA PHE A 192 40.23 6.63 -45.77
C PHE A 192 40.27 5.19 -46.33
N ASP A 193 39.22 4.76 -47.05
CA ASP A 193 39.14 3.45 -47.72
C ASP A 193 39.74 3.39 -49.14
N ASN A 194 40.48 4.43 -49.53
CA ASN A 194 41.06 4.64 -50.87
C ASN A 194 40.05 4.73 -52.03
N GLN A 195 38.73 4.70 -51.77
CA GLN A 195 37.74 5.01 -52.81
C GLN A 195 37.77 6.51 -53.11
N VAL A 196 37.95 6.88 -54.38
CA VAL A 196 38.08 8.29 -54.77
C VAL A 196 36.74 9.01 -54.61
N VAL A 197 36.75 10.04 -53.75
CA VAL A 197 35.60 10.89 -53.43
C VAL A 197 36.09 12.34 -53.27
N LEU A 198 35.93 13.11 -54.34
CA LEU A 198 36.32 14.52 -54.41
C LEU A 198 35.24 15.43 -53.79
N LEU A 199 35.47 16.75 -53.75
CA LEU A 199 34.57 17.70 -53.09
C LEU A 199 33.18 17.71 -53.74
N GLU A 200 33.09 17.62 -55.07
CA GLU A 200 31.84 17.63 -55.83
C GLU A 200 30.89 16.48 -55.48
N ASP A 201 31.45 15.35 -55.05
CA ASP A 201 30.74 14.13 -54.67
C ASP A 201 30.29 14.10 -53.20
N ARG A 202 30.62 15.13 -52.42
CA ARG A 202 30.27 15.22 -50.99
C ARG A 202 28.96 15.96 -50.76
N GLY A 203 28.44 15.84 -49.53
CA GLY A 203 27.16 16.43 -49.15
C GLY A 203 27.11 17.94 -49.40
N LEU A 204 25.95 18.43 -49.86
CA LEU A 204 25.75 19.84 -50.23
C LEU A 204 26.16 20.82 -49.11
N ALA A 205 25.78 20.53 -47.87
CA ALA A 205 26.10 21.39 -46.72
C ALA A 205 27.61 21.49 -46.45
N PHE A 206 28.36 20.40 -46.60
CA PHE A 206 29.82 20.41 -46.46
C PHE A 206 30.47 21.17 -47.61
N ARG A 207 29.97 20.99 -48.84
CA ARG A 207 30.44 21.76 -50.00
C ARG A 207 30.24 23.26 -49.79
N GLU A 208 29.03 23.68 -49.40
CA GLU A 208 28.72 25.08 -49.11
C GLU A 208 29.60 25.67 -48.02
N PHE A 209 29.82 24.92 -46.93
CA PHE A 209 30.76 25.28 -45.87
C PHE A 209 32.18 25.56 -46.41
N VAL A 210 32.71 24.70 -47.29
CA VAL A 210 34.03 24.88 -47.88
C VAL A 210 34.09 26.15 -48.74
N TYR A 211 33.11 26.38 -49.62
CA TYR A 211 33.08 27.61 -50.43
C TYR A 211 32.97 28.87 -49.56
N GLU A 212 32.09 28.85 -48.55
CA GLU A 212 31.89 29.95 -47.61
C GLU A 212 33.17 30.25 -46.81
N LEU A 213 33.94 29.22 -46.42
CA LEU A 213 35.21 29.37 -45.71
C LEU A 213 36.24 30.17 -46.53
N PHE A 214 36.43 29.80 -47.79
CA PHE A 214 37.39 30.48 -48.67
C PHE A 214 36.95 31.91 -49.05
N LEU A 215 35.64 32.20 -49.00
CA LEU A 215 35.10 33.55 -49.17
C LEU A 215 35.25 34.40 -47.90
N ALA A 216 34.95 33.82 -46.74
CA ALA A 216 35.01 34.49 -45.44
C ALA A 216 36.44 34.82 -44.99
N TYR A 217 37.43 34.03 -45.44
CA TYR A 217 38.85 34.24 -45.15
C TYR A 217 39.67 34.37 -46.45
N PRO A 218 39.72 35.55 -47.09
CA PRO A 218 40.41 35.76 -48.36
C PRO A 218 41.90 35.40 -48.35
N GLN A 219 42.57 35.37 -47.19
CA GLN A 219 43.96 34.89 -47.12
C GLN A 219 44.14 33.43 -47.56
N LEU A 220 43.09 32.60 -47.51
CA LEU A 220 43.12 31.21 -48.00
C LEU A 220 43.26 31.12 -49.53
N GLN A 221 42.86 32.17 -50.25
CA GLN A 221 42.92 32.22 -51.70
C GLN A 221 44.36 32.48 -52.22
N ARG A 222 45.27 32.91 -51.34
CA ARG A 222 46.66 33.25 -51.69
C ARG A 222 47.49 31.99 -51.95
N ARG A 223 48.38 32.08 -52.94
CA ARG A 223 49.24 30.96 -53.36
C ARG A 223 50.17 30.49 -52.23
N GLU A 224 50.57 31.39 -51.34
CA GLU A 224 51.46 31.14 -50.20
C GLU A 224 50.73 30.54 -48.98
N PHE A 225 49.43 30.21 -49.09
CA PHE A 225 48.67 29.55 -48.02
C PHE A 225 47.85 28.35 -48.50
N ALA A 226 46.66 28.52 -49.05
CA ALA A 226 45.81 27.40 -49.49
C ALA A 226 45.39 27.53 -50.96
N GLY A 227 46.13 28.34 -51.73
CA GLY A 227 45.80 28.68 -53.11
C GLY A 227 45.71 27.49 -54.06
N SER A 228 46.45 26.40 -53.82
CA SER A 228 46.30 25.16 -54.60
C SER A 228 44.96 24.47 -54.37
N VAL A 229 44.43 24.50 -53.15
CA VAL A 229 43.07 24.00 -52.85
C VAL A 229 42.03 24.92 -53.47
N PHE A 230 42.20 26.24 -53.32
CA PHE A 230 41.30 27.23 -53.92
C PHE A 230 41.24 27.12 -55.45
N ALA A 231 42.37 26.87 -56.10
CA ALA A 231 42.45 26.69 -57.56
C ALA A 231 41.64 25.48 -58.05
N GLY A 232 41.42 24.48 -57.20
CA GLY A 232 40.58 23.31 -57.48
C GLY A 232 39.08 23.52 -57.21
N LEU A 233 38.66 24.66 -56.66
CA LEU A 233 37.25 24.97 -56.41
C LEU A 233 36.54 25.47 -57.68
N ASP A 234 35.23 25.19 -57.78
CA ASP A 234 34.42 25.62 -58.92
C ASP A 234 34.20 27.15 -58.90
N ARG A 235 34.80 27.83 -59.88
CA ARG A 235 34.70 29.29 -60.06
C ARG A 235 33.27 29.77 -60.28
N SER A 236 32.43 28.97 -60.93
CA SER A 236 31.03 29.36 -61.17
C SER A 236 30.25 29.45 -59.86
N ARG A 237 30.51 28.52 -58.93
CA ARG A 237 29.90 28.51 -57.60
C ARG A 237 30.42 29.65 -56.71
N ILE A 238 31.72 29.94 -56.77
CA ILE A 238 32.32 31.09 -56.06
C ILE A 238 31.65 32.39 -56.49
N ASN A 239 31.55 32.63 -57.81
CA ASN A 239 30.91 33.83 -58.36
C ASN A 239 29.43 33.91 -57.94
N GLN A 240 28.71 32.78 -57.96
CA GLN A 240 27.32 32.71 -57.52
C GLN A 240 27.16 33.12 -56.05
N MET A 241 28.00 32.60 -55.16
CA MET A 241 27.92 32.90 -53.73
C MET A 241 28.31 34.34 -53.41
N GLN A 242 29.27 34.93 -54.15
CA GLN A 242 29.62 36.34 -54.01
C GLN A 242 28.49 37.27 -54.45
N MET A 243 27.69 36.89 -55.46
CA MET A 243 26.49 37.64 -55.87
C MET A 243 25.35 37.57 -54.85
N GLN A 244 25.34 36.59 -53.94
CA GLN A 244 24.29 36.40 -52.94
C GLN A 244 24.49 37.25 -51.66
N GLY A 245 25.65 37.89 -51.48
CA GLY A 245 25.93 38.77 -50.34
C GLY A 245 27.39 38.74 -49.89
N GLU A 246 27.74 39.61 -48.94
CA GLU A 246 29.06 39.58 -48.28
C GLU A 246 29.16 38.38 -47.33
N HIS A 247 30.29 37.66 -47.40
CA HIS A 247 30.63 36.56 -46.50
C HIS A 247 31.73 37.04 -45.57
N THR A 248 31.39 37.51 -44.38
CA THR A 248 32.38 38.02 -43.41
C THR A 248 32.85 36.92 -42.46
N ALA A 249 34.08 37.04 -41.96
CA ALA A 249 34.64 36.11 -40.95
C ALA A 249 33.75 36.00 -39.69
N ALA A 250 33.10 37.09 -39.28
CA ALA A 250 32.21 37.09 -38.11
C ALA A 250 30.92 36.29 -38.33
N GLN A 251 30.28 36.45 -39.49
CA GLN A 251 29.08 35.66 -39.86
C GLN A 251 29.43 34.18 -39.98
N PHE A 252 30.56 33.88 -40.63
CA PHE A 252 31.03 32.51 -40.78
C PHE A 252 31.34 31.87 -39.42
N ALA A 253 32.06 32.56 -38.53
CA ALA A 253 32.39 32.06 -37.19
C ALA A 253 31.16 31.84 -36.30
N THR A 254 30.07 32.57 -36.53
CA THR A 254 28.79 32.36 -35.83
C THR A 254 28.14 31.04 -36.26
N LYS A 255 28.23 30.70 -37.55
CA LYS A 255 27.64 29.50 -38.13
C LYS A 255 28.53 28.25 -37.95
N TYR A 256 29.84 28.46 -37.94
CA TYR A 256 30.87 27.44 -37.90
C TYR A 256 31.94 27.82 -36.87
N PRO A 257 31.71 27.54 -35.57
CA PRO A 257 32.65 27.88 -34.51
C PRO A 257 33.97 27.12 -34.64
N ALA A 258 35.03 27.70 -34.10
CA ALA A 258 36.35 27.10 -34.08
C ALA A 258 36.40 25.87 -33.16
N LEU A 259 37.07 24.82 -33.61
CA LEU A 259 37.23 23.59 -32.83
C LEU A 259 38.27 23.77 -31.72
N PRO A 260 38.02 23.24 -30.51
CA PRO A 260 39.00 23.25 -29.44
C PRO A 260 40.08 22.17 -29.62
N ASP A 261 41.30 22.46 -29.17
CA ASP A 261 42.34 21.47 -28.95
C ASP A 261 42.09 20.65 -27.66
N LEU A 262 42.92 19.65 -27.40
CA LEU A 262 42.82 18.78 -26.24
C LEU A 262 42.87 19.55 -24.90
N GLN A 263 43.42 20.77 -24.89
CA GLN A 263 43.52 21.66 -23.74
C GLN A 263 42.40 22.71 -23.69
N GLY A 264 41.46 22.70 -24.64
CA GLY A 264 40.34 23.63 -24.73
C GLY A 264 40.65 24.95 -25.45
N ASN A 265 41.84 25.13 -26.03
CA ASN A 265 42.17 26.34 -26.79
C ASN A 265 41.61 26.23 -28.21
N LEU A 266 41.12 27.33 -28.78
CA LEU A 266 40.61 27.34 -30.15
C LEU A 266 41.74 27.11 -31.17
N ALA A 267 41.59 26.08 -32.00
CA ALA A 267 42.56 25.73 -33.03
C ALA A 267 42.49 26.72 -34.21
N SER A 268 43.65 27.05 -34.79
CA SER A 268 43.74 27.94 -35.96
C SER A 268 44.98 27.65 -36.82
N ILE A 269 44.98 28.13 -38.07
CA ILE A 269 46.08 27.99 -39.03
C ILE A 269 46.36 29.36 -39.64
N LYS A 270 47.54 29.95 -39.39
CA LYS A 270 47.89 31.32 -39.83
C LYS A 270 46.77 32.34 -39.51
N ASN A 271 46.25 32.30 -38.28
CA ASN A 271 45.14 33.10 -37.77
C ASN A 271 43.77 32.86 -38.43
N VAL A 272 43.60 31.81 -39.25
CA VAL A 272 42.29 31.33 -39.69
C VAL A 272 41.80 30.28 -38.70
N PRO A 273 40.67 30.49 -37.99
CA PRO A 273 40.13 29.50 -37.08
C PRO A 273 39.81 28.19 -37.79
N LEU A 274 40.06 27.05 -37.14
CA LEU A 274 39.75 25.74 -37.66
C LEU A 274 38.27 25.42 -37.41
N PRO A 275 37.37 25.53 -38.40
CA PRO A 275 35.95 25.57 -38.12
C PRO A 275 35.31 24.19 -38.20
N GLY A 276 34.34 23.94 -37.33
CA GLY A 276 33.43 22.80 -37.39
C GLY A 276 31.99 23.27 -37.48
N ARG A 277 31.06 22.36 -37.80
CA ARG A 277 29.64 22.64 -37.65
C ARG A 277 29.31 22.89 -36.18
N ALA A 278 28.48 23.91 -35.92
CA ALA A 278 28.03 24.23 -34.57
C ALA A 278 27.38 23.01 -33.88
N ASP A 279 27.53 22.93 -32.57
CA ASP A 279 26.88 21.92 -31.75
C ASP A 279 25.35 22.17 -31.75
N GLN A 280 24.60 21.27 -32.40
CA GLN A 280 23.13 21.33 -32.50
C GLN A 280 22.43 20.38 -31.49
N SER A 281 23.14 19.91 -30.45
CA SER A 281 22.71 18.83 -29.54
C SER A 281 21.60 19.16 -28.55
N ALA A 282 21.14 20.41 -28.43
CA ALA A 282 19.94 20.69 -27.66
C ALA A 282 18.70 20.31 -28.50
N VAL A 283 17.95 19.28 -28.09
CA VAL A 283 16.59 19.04 -28.60
C VAL A 283 15.72 20.19 -28.08
N MET A 284 15.55 21.23 -28.90
CA MET A 284 14.80 22.44 -28.55
C MET A 284 13.35 22.38 -29.02
N SER A 285 13.06 21.60 -30.08
CA SER A 285 11.71 21.46 -30.63
C SER A 285 11.46 20.07 -31.22
N SER A 286 10.28 19.51 -30.95
CA SER A 286 9.77 18.28 -31.55
C SER A 286 8.24 18.22 -31.36
N ASP A 287 7.51 17.78 -32.38
CA ASP A 287 6.08 17.46 -32.26
C ASP A 287 5.86 16.17 -31.46
N LEU A 288 6.91 15.35 -31.29
CA LEU A 288 6.81 14.03 -30.65
C LEU A 288 7.13 14.07 -29.16
N PHE A 289 7.39 15.25 -28.59
CA PHE A 289 7.53 15.42 -27.15
C PHE A 289 6.26 14.97 -26.44
N ILE A 290 6.40 14.17 -25.38
CA ILE A 290 5.27 13.80 -24.54
C ILE A 290 4.58 15.06 -23.99
N ALA A 291 3.25 15.10 -24.12
CA ALA A 291 2.41 16.13 -23.52
C ALA A 291 1.86 15.59 -22.20
N ALA A 292 2.72 15.54 -21.18
CA ALA A 292 2.36 15.11 -19.83
C ALA A 292 1.31 16.03 -19.19
N THR A 293 0.41 15.44 -18.39
CA THR A 293 -0.55 16.19 -17.56
C THR A 293 0.02 16.52 -16.19
N ARG A 294 1.02 15.77 -15.73
CA ARG A 294 1.83 16.11 -14.55
C ARG A 294 2.89 17.15 -14.88
N ASP A 295 3.21 18.01 -13.91
CA ASP A 295 4.33 18.94 -14.04
C ASP A 295 5.67 18.19 -14.01
N LEU A 296 6.54 18.48 -14.98
CA LEU A 296 7.84 17.84 -15.17
C LEU A 296 8.98 18.71 -14.58
N SER A 297 8.68 19.54 -13.59
CA SER A 297 9.47 20.70 -13.13
C SER A 297 10.86 20.46 -12.52
N ASN A 298 11.48 19.29 -12.70
CA ASN A 298 12.75 18.91 -12.05
C ASN A 298 13.91 18.62 -13.02
N GLY A 299 14.16 19.48 -14.01
CA GLY A 299 15.34 19.35 -14.88
C GLY A 299 15.42 18.05 -15.71
N LYS A 300 14.38 17.21 -15.66
CA LYS A 300 14.23 16.01 -16.48
C LYS A 300 13.92 16.45 -17.91
N LEU A 301 14.71 15.95 -18.86
CA LEU A 301 14.44 16.14 -20.29
C LEU A 301 13.08 15.53 -20.64
N ARG A 302 12.28 16.22 -21.45
CA ARG A 302 10.99 15.69 -21.91
C ARG A 302 11.24 14.62 -22.98
N PRO A 303 10.88 13.35 -22.75
CA PRO A 303 11.14 12.32 -23.73
C PRO A 303 10.29 12.49 -24.99
N LEU A 304 10.80 11.99 -26.12
CA LEU A 304 9.99 11.76 -27.32
C LEU A 304 9.16 10.48 -27.15
N VAL A 305 8.01 10.39 -27.80
CA VAL A 305 7.18 9.17 -27.80
C VAL A 305 7.28 8.55 -29.18
N LEU A 306 7.76 7.31 -29.26
CA LEU A 306 7.96 6.60 -30.52
C LEU A 306 7.36 5.19 -30.43
N ARG A 307 6.95 4.64 -31.57
CA ARG A 307 6.50 3.24 -31.68
C ARG A 307 6.94 2.61 -33.00
N PRO A 308 6.98 1.27 -33.08
CA PRO A 308 7.15 0.59 -34.36
C PRO A 308 6.08 1.04 -35.37
N ASN A 309 6.51 1.21 -36.62
CA ASN A 309 5.69 1.61 -37.76
C ASN A 309 4.92 2.93 -37.52
N LEU A 310 5.53 3.89 -36.81
CA LEU A 310 4.94 5.21 -36.60
C LEU A 310 4.79 5.94 -37.94
N THR A 311 3.55 6.28 -38.28
CA THR A 311 3.21 7.06 -39.49
C THR A 311 2.75 8.46 -39.08
N MET A 312 3.58 9.46 -39.32
CA MET A 312 3.30 10.86 -38.94
C MET A 312 3.87 11.83 -39.98
N ALA A 313 3.23 11.86 -41.15
CA ALA A 313 3.63 12.71 -42.25
C ALA A 313 3.75 14.19 -41.83
N GLY A 314 4.91 14.78 -42.09
CA GLY A 314 5.19 16.20 -41.80
C GLY A 314 5.40 16.53 -40.32
N ALA A 315 5.42 15.55 -39.42
CA ALA A 315 5.75 15.79 -38.01
C ALA A 315 7.22 16.18 -37.84
N ASN A 316 7.47 17.21 -37.04
CA ASN A 316 8.83 17.58 -36.65
C ASN A 316 9.38 16.54 -35.67
N TYR A 317 10.30 15.69 -36.13
CA TYR A 317 10.97 14.72 -35.28
C TYR A 317 11.96 15.41 -34.33
N LEU A 318 12.82 16.27 -34.87
CA LEU A 318 13.86 16.95 -34.09
C LEU A 318 14.30 18.25 -34.77
N ASN A 319 14.21 19.39 -34.06
CA ASN A 319 14.79 20.68 -34.46
C ASN A 319 14.46 21.10 -35.91
N GLY A 320 13.22 20.87 -36.35
CA GLY A 320 12.72 21.17 -37.69
C GLY A 320 12.91 20.06 -38.72
N GLN A 321 13.59 18.96 -38.37
CA GLN A 321 13.75 17.80 -39.25
C GLN A 321 12.47 16.95 -39.23
N PRO A 322 11.92 16.59 -40.41
CA PRO A 322 10.72 15.76 -40.47
C PRO A 322 11.00 14.32 -40.01
N TRP A 323 9.96 13.68 -39.49
CA TRP A 323 9.92 12.24 -39.23
C TRP A 323 9.96 11.44 -40.54
N ASP A 324 10.77 10.37 -40.59
CA ASP A 324 10.76 9.39 -41.68
C ASP A 324 10.03 8.14 -41.18
N ASP A 325 8.87 7.84 -41.79
CA ASP A 325 8.01 6.70 -41.44
C ASP A 325 8.71 5.33 -41.59
N ARG A 326 9.87 5.27 -42.26
CA ARG A 326 10.70 4.07 -42.40
C ARG A 326 11.74 3.90 -41.28
N THR A 327 11.80 4.84 -40.34
CA THR A 327 12.74 4.78 -39.22
C THR A 327 12.45 3.57 -38.34
N PRO A 328 13.40 2.64 -38.13
CA PRO A 328 13.17 1.46 -37.31
C PRO A 328 13.17 1.84 -35.83
N VAL A 329 12.01 1.71 -35.18
CA VAL A 329 11.83 1.94 -33.73
C VAL A 329 11.60 0.58 -33.05
N PRO A 330 12.33 0.24 -31.98
CA PRO A 330 12.09 -0.99 -31.24
C PRO A 330 10.76 -0.93 -30.46
N TYR A 331 10.17 -2.08 -30.16
CA TYR A 331 8.95 -2.15 -29.34
C TYR A 331 9.26 -1.87 -27.85
N ALA A 332 10.44 -2.27 -27.39
CA ALA A 332 11.01 -1.98 -26.08
C ALA A 332 12.53 -1.74 -26.24
N ASP A 333 13.10 -0.80 -25.48
CA ASP A 333 14.54 -0.53 -25.45
C ASP A 333 15.09 -0.82 -24.04
N GLU A 334 16.04 -1.74 -23.94
CA GLU A 334 16.61 -2.21 -22.67
C GLU A 334 17.51 -1.17 -21.98
N LEU A 335 17.94 -0.13 -22.71
CA LEU A 335 18.74 0.95 -22.14
C LEU A 335 17.87 1.86 -21.25
N THR A 336 18.46 2.37 -20.16
CA THR A 336 17.82 3.40 -19.33
C THR A 336 17.51 4.64 -20.17
N LEU A 337 16.44 5.37 -19.82
CA LEU A 337 15.95 6.50 -20.61
C LEU A 337 17.06 7.51 -20.95
N GLU A 338 17.93 7.87 -20.00
CA GLU A 338 19.01 8.80 -20.28
C GLU A 338 20.09 8.26 -21.24
N ASN A 339 20.20 6.94 -21.41
CA ASN A 339 21.23 6.27 -22.23
C ASN A 339 20.77 5.90 -23.65
N ARG A 340 19.52 6.14 -23.98
CA ARG A 340 18.93 5.81 -25.29
C ARG A 340 19.42 6.70 -26.41
N VAL A 341 19.48 6.12 -27.62
CA VAL A 341 19.87 6.80 -28.85
C VAL A 341 18.66 6.91 -29.78
N LEU A 342 18.36 8.12 -30.25
CA LEU A 342 17.24 8.40 -31.12
C LEU A 342 17.31 7.57 -32.43
N PRO A 343 16.26 6.77 -32.71
CA PRO A 343 16.16 6.00 -33.95
C PRO A 343 16.41 6.86 -35.20
N GLY A 344 17.27 6.40 -36.10
CA GLY A 344 17.58 7.06 -37.38
C GLY A 344 18.39 8.38 -37.30
N LYS A 345 18.76 8.84 -36.10
CA LYS A 345 19.55 10.09 -35.92
C LYS A 345 20.92 9.89 -35.28
N GLY A 346 21.11 8.79 -34.54
CA GLY A 346 22.40 8.47 -33.91
C GLY A 346 22.79 9.42 -32.76
N PHE A 347 21.83 10.17 -32.22
CA PHE A 347 22.00 11.14 -31.13
C PHE A 347 21.35 10.64 -29.83
N LYS A 348 22.00 10.87 -28.69
CA LYS A 348 21.54 10.44 -27.36
C LYS A 348 20.45 11.37 -26.82
N TYR A 349 19.21 10.88 -26.68
CA TYR A 349 18.10 11.63 -26.08
C TYR A 349 17.02 10.65 -25.57
N PRO A 350 16.35 10.93 -24.44
CA PRO A 350 15.33 10.04 -23.92
C PRO A 350 14.12 9.94 -24.87
N TYR A 351 13.69 8.72 -25.13
CA TYR A 351 12.45 8.45 -25.82
C TYR A 351 11.74 7.24 -25.20
N LEU A 352 10.41 7.26 -25.22
CA LEU A 352 9.51 6.24 -24.70
C LEU A 352 9.02 5.36 -25.85
N THR A 353 8.89 4.07 -25.55
CA THR A 353 8.43 2.99 -26.42
C THR A 353 7.22 2.29 -25.78
N VAL A 354 6.62 1.34 -26.50
CA VAL A 354 5.45 0.61 -26.00
C VAL A 354 5.78 -0.16 -24.71
N GLY A 355 6.95 -0.81 -24.64
CA GLY A 355 7.39 -1.57 -23.47
C GLY A 355 7.71 -0.74 -22.22
N ASP A 356 7.81 0.60 -22.33
CA ASP A 356 8.00 1.47 -21.16
C ASP A 356 6.70 1.69 -20.39
N PHE A 357 5.55 1.56 -21.05
CA PHE A 357 4.24 1.77 -20.44
C PHE A 357 3.38 0.52 -20.37
N LEU A 358 3.36 -0.34 -21.39
CA LEU A 358 2.52 -1.54 -21.40
C LEU A 358 3.28 -2.78 -20.95
N GLU A 359 2.74 -3.47 -19.96
CA GLU A 359 3.26 -4.76 -19.47
C GLU A 359 3.16 -5.86 -20.53
N ASP A 360 4.07 -6.82 -20.47
CA ASP A 360 4.09 -7.99 -21.38
C ASP A 360 2.99 -9.01 -21.04
N ALA A 361 2.43 -8.92 -19.83
CA ALA A 361 1.36 -9.76 -19.35
C ALA A 361 0.16 -8.93 -18.87
N LEU A 362 -1.04 -9.50 -19.03
CA LEU A 362 -2.28 -8.97 -18.47
C LEU A 362 -2.72 -9.89 -17.33
N VAL A 363 -2.91 -9.33 -16.14
CA VAL A 363 -3.35 -10.11 -14.97
C VAL A 363 -4.87 -10.23 -14.95
N GLU A 364 -5.36 -11.47 -14.93
CA GLU A 364 -6.78 -11.85 -14.84
C GLU A 364 -7.11 -12.31 -13.42
N LEU A 365 -8.15 -11.72 -12.83
CA LEU A 365 -8.71 -12.04 -11.52
C LEU A 365 -9.85 -13.06 -11.62
N PRO A 366 -10.11 -13.85 -10.57
CA PRO A 366 -11.15 -14.88 -10.58
C PRO A 366 -12.57 -14.34 -10.35
N TYR A 367 -12.72 -13.04 -10.01
CA TYR A 367 -14.00 -12.33 -9.84
C TYR A 367 -14.10 -11.02 -10.66
N GLU A 368 -15.26 -10.37 -10.64
CA GLU A 368 -15.46 -9.04 -11.23
C GLU A 368 -14.67 -7.99 -10.45
N LEU A 369 -13.93 -7.11 -11.13
CA LEU A 369 -13.22 -6.03 -10.48
C LEU A 369 -14.20 -4.96 -9.97
N ASN A 370 -13.98 -4.43 -8.76
CA ASN A 370 -14.78 -3.34 -8.20
C ASN A 370 -14.46 -1.99 -8.89
N THR A 371 -14.98 -1.79 -10.10
CA THR A 371 -14.73 -0.58 -10.91
C THR A 371 -15.29 0.70 -10.31
N GLN A 372 -16.19 0.61 -9.33
CA GLN A 372 -16.63 1.78 -8.55
C GLN A 372 -15.54 2.28 -7.59
N ARG A 373 -14.66 1.37 -7.13
CA ARG A 373 -13.61 1.66 -6.15
C ARG A 373 -12.19 1.60 -6.70
N PHE A 374 -11.98 1.08 -7.91
CA PHE A 374 -10.65 1.03 -8.53
C PHE A 374 -10.71 1.54 -9.98
N HIS A 375 -9.71 2.31 -10.38
CA HIS A 375 -9.58 2.79 -11.75
C HIS A 375 -9.19 1.66 -12.70
N THR A 376 -9.77 1.69 -13.89
CA THR A 376 -9.47 0.78 -14.99
C THR A 376 -9.07 1.61 -16.21
N GLY A 377 -10.02 1.92 -17.06
CA GLY A 377 -9.92 2.70 -18.26
C GLY A 377 -11.27 2.58 -18.96
N LYS A 378 -11.32 2.92 -20.24
CA LYS A 378 -12.52 2.66 -21.03
C LYS A 378 -12.60 1.17 -21.37
N VAL A 379 -13.68 0.49 -20.99
CA VAL A 379 -13.90 -0.93 -21.33
C VAL A 379 -14.95 -1.05 -22.43
N THR A 380 -14.65 -1.83 -23.47
CA THR A 380 -15.55 -2.12 -24.59
C THR A 380 -15.62 -3.62 -24.83
N PHE A 381 -16.81 -4.16 -25.06
CA PHE A 381 -17.05 -5.57 -25.35
C PHE A 381 -17.45 -5.72 -26.82
N GLN A 382 -16.80 -6.62 -27.54
CA GLN A 382 -17.23 -6.98 -28.89
C GLN A 382 -18.44 -7.92 -28.86
N TYR A 383 -19.19 -7.97 -29.97
CA TYR A 383 -20.39 -8.80 -30.11
C TYR A 383 -20.08 -10.27 -29.82
N GLY A 384 -20.80 -10.87 -28.87
CA GLY A 384 -20.64 -12.27 -28.46
C GLY A 384 -19.55 -12.52 -27.41
N ALA A 385 -18.75 -11.51 -27.03
CA ALA A 385 -17.78 -11.61 -25.93
C ALA A 385 -18.47 -11.54 -24.54
N ASP A 386 -19.76 -11.19 -24.48
CA ASP A 386 -20.57 -11.23 -23.27
C ASP A 386 -21.11 -12.64 -23.05
N THR A 387 -20.49 -13.39 -22.13
CA THR A 387 -21.02 -14.69 -21.74
C THR A 387 -22.36 -14.52 -21.00
N GLN A 388 -23.44 -15.07 -21.57
CA GLN A 388 -24.76 -15.18 -20.92
C GLN A 388 -25.41 -13.83 -20.51
N GLY A 389 -25.19 -12.76 -21.30
CA GLY A 389 -25.80 -11.45 -21.04
C GLY A 389 -25.25 -10.72 -19.81
N ARG A 390 -24.09 -11.14 -19.28
CA ARG A 390 -23.35 -10.43 -18.24
C ARG A 390 -21.92 -10.19 -18.71
N ALA A 391 -21.64 -8.96 -19.12
CA ALA A 391 -20.28 -8.51 -19.39
C ALA A 391 -19.50 -8.43 -18.06
N ARG A 392 -18.32 -9.07 -18.00
CA ARG A 392 -17.46 -9.12 -16.82
C ARG A 392 -16.09 -8.51 -17.17
N PHE A 393 -15.55 -7.67 -16.31
CA PHE A 393 -14.21 -7.08 -16.41
C PHE A 393 -13.30 -7.54 -15.25
N PRO A 394 -12.52 -8.62 -15.44
CA PRO A 394 -11.68 -9.20 -14.39
C PRO A 394 -10.19 -8.81 -14.50
N TYR A 395 -9.82 -7.68 -15.11
CA TYR A 395 -8.41 -7.41 -15.43
C TYR A 395 -7.81 -6.27 -14.60
N LEU A 396 -6.57 -6.45 -14.15
CA LEU A 396 -5.76 -5.33 -13.61
C LEU A 396 -5.19 -4.48 -14.75
N LEU A 397 -4.72 -3.28 -14.41
CA LEU A 397 -4.07 -2.39 -15.38
C LEU A 397 -2.74 -3.02 -15.84
N PRO A 398 -2.55 -3.30 -17.14
CA PRO A 398 -1.27 -3.78 -17.67
C PRO A 398 -0.34 -2.58 -17.95
N LEU A 399 -0.26 -1.65 -17.00
CA LEU A 399 0.57 -0.48 -17.08
C LEU A 399 1.80 -0.65 -16.19
N ARG A 400 2.95 -0.15 -16.61
CA ARG A 400 4.11 0.05 -15.75
C ARG A 400 3.93 1.32 -14.92
N GLN A 401 4.51 1.37 -13.73
CA GLN A 401 4.46 2.55 -12.87
C GLN A 401 4.96 3.82 -13.57
N ALA A 402 5.88 3.70 -14.53
CA ALA A 402 6.40 4.78 -15.35
C ALA A 402 5.31 5.62 -16.05
N PHE A 403 4.13 5.05 -16.34
CA PHE A 403 2.99 5.83 -16.86
C PHE A 403 2.62 6.99 -15.93
N PHE A 404 2.61 6.74 -14.62
CA PHE A 404 2.20 7.71 -13.60
C PHE A 404 3.28 8.75 -13.26
N GLU A 405 4.47 8.66 -13.88
CA GLU A 405 5.44 9.78 -13.88
C GLU A 405 4.99 10.94 -14.79
N TYR A 406 4.16 10.65 -15.80
CA TYR A 406 3.72 11.64 -16.79
C TYR A 406 2.22 11.95 -16.71
N PHE A 407 1.42 10.98 -16.27
CA PHE A 407 -0.04 11.05 -16.22
C PHE A 407 -0.59 10.73 -14.84
N THR A 408 -1.87 11.02 -14.65
CA THR A 408 -2.62 10.80 -13.41
C THR A 408 -3.67 9.70 -13.59
N GLU A 409 -4.25 9.23 -12.49
CA GLU A 409 -5.36 8.27 -12.48
C GLU A 409 -6.62 8.77 -13.19
N HIS A 410 -6.79 10.10 -13.29
CA HIS A 410 -7.89 10.71 -14.03
C HIS A 410 -7.74 10.55 -15.55
N ASP A 411 -6.51 10.46 -16.04
CA ASP A 411 -6.21 10.33 -17.46
C ASP A 411 -6.55 8.92 -18.00
N LEU A 412 -6.61 7.91 -17.13
CA LEU A 412 -6.86 6.51 -17.52
C LEU A 412 -8.16 6.35 -18.34
N ALA A 413 -9.22 7.09 -18.02
CA ALA A 413 -10.51 6.98 -18.69
C ALA A 413 -10.45 7.43 -20.16
N GLU A 414 -9.56 8.38 -20.49
CA GLU A 414 -9.40 8.91 -21.84
C GLU A 414 -8.28 8.22 -22.62
N LEU A 415 -7.18 7.90 -21.93
CA LEU A 415 -5.96 7.41 -22.55
C LEU A 415 -5.94 5.88 -22.68
N LEU A 416 -6.51 5.13 -21.75
CA LEU A 416 -6.46 3.66 -21.74
C LEU A 416 -7.81 3.04 -22.16
N THR A 417 -7.77 2.18 -23.18
CA THR A 417 -8.94 1.44 -23.64
C THR A 417 -8.68 -0.06 -23.65
N PHE A 418 -9.60 -0.83 -23.08
CA PHE A 418 -9.70 -2.28 -23.19
C PHE A 418 -10.78 -2.63 -24.22
N THR A 419 -10.44 -3.50 -25.17
CA THR A 419 -11.39 -4.16 -26.07
C THR A 419 -11.37 -5.65 -25.76
N ILE A 420 -12.46 -6.13 -25.15
CA ILE A 420 -12.66 -7.54 -24.81
C ILE A 420 -13.27 -8.26 -26.02
N ASP A 421 -12.56 -9.24 -26.54
CA ASP A 421 -12.94 -10.09 -27.67
C ASP A 421 -13.02 -11.55 -27.19
N LEU A 422 -13.61 -12.44 -28.01
CA LEU A 422 -13.80 -13.86 -27.71
C LEU A 422 -12.50 -14.59 -27.39
N ASN A 423 -11.40 -14.23 -28.07
CA ASN A 423 -10.14 -14.98 -28.01
C ASN A 423 -8.98 -14.20 -27.38
N HIS A 424 -9.13 -12.88 -27.17
CA HIS A 424 -8.06 -12.02 -26.69
C HIS A 424 -8.59 -10.71 -26.10
N VAL A 425 -7.71 -10.01 -25.37
CA VAL A 425 -7.96 -8.66 -24.88
C VAL A 425 -7.00 -7.71 -25.57
N ARG A 426 -7.50 -6.75 -26.34
CA ARG A 426 -6.67 -5.68 -26.92
C ARG A 426 -6.65 -4.50 -25.98
N VAL A 427 -5.45 -3.99 -25.69
CA VAL A 427 -5.25 -2.80 -24.87
C VAL A 427 -4.60 -1.74 -25.74
N ALA A 428 -5.22 -0.57 -25.78
CA ALA A 428 -4.74 0.60 -26.50
C ALA A 428 -4.55 1.76 -25.52
N LEU A 429 -3.34 2.31 -25.50
CA LEU A 429 -2.94 3.45 -24.68
C LEU A 429 -2.58 4.63 -25.59
N ARG A 430 -3.43 5.65 -25.63
CA ARG A 430 -3.23 6.86 -26.44
C ARG A 430 -2.33 7.83 -25.67
N ILE A 431 -1.12 8.05 -26.15
CA ILE A 431 -0.17 8.99 -25.53
C ILE A 431 -0.26 10.35 -26.23
N PRO A 432 -0.65 11.42 -25.52
CA PRO A 432 -0.64 12.77 -26.08
C PRO A 432 0.80 13.25 -26.30
N VAL A 433 1.03 13.91 -27.44
CA VAL A 433 2.29 14.55 -27.81
C VAL A 433 2.07 16.01 -28.23
N GLN A 434 3.15 16.79 -28.36
CA GLN A 434 3.06 18.18 -28.79
C GLN A 434 2.37 18.36 -30.15
N GLY A 435 1.84 19.56 -30.39
CA GLY A 435 1.05 19.85 -31.60
C GLY A 435 -0.36 19.25 -31.62
N GLY A 436 -0.88 18.81 -30.45
CA GLY A 436 -2.26 18.32 -30.30
C GLY A 436 -2.51 16.94 -30.91
N ARG A 437 -1.45 16.14 -31.09
CA ARG A 437 -1.51 14.80 -31.71
C ARG A 437 -1.44 13.70 -30.64
N PHE A 438 -1.74 12.47 -31.05
CA PHE A 438 -1.65 11.28 -30.20
C PHE A 438 -0.87 10.17 -30.91
N ILE A 439 -0.10 9.43 -30.13
CA ILE A 439 0.54 8.18 -30.56
C ILE A 439 -0.06 7.05 -29.74
N THR A 440 -0.67 6.07 -30.40
CA THR A 440 -1.30 4.93 -29.72
C THR A 440 -0.29 3.82 -29.51
N PHE A 441 -0.07 3.40 -28.27
CA PHE A 441 0.61 2.15 -27.93
C PHE A 441 -0.42 1.04 -27.85
N GLU A 442 -0.13 -0.13 -28.44
CA GLU A 442 -1.11 -1.23 -28.50
C GLU A 442 -0.45 -2.59 -28.25
N ARG A 443 -1.17 -3.44 -27.51
CA ARG A 443 -0.82 -4.85 -27.31
C ARG A 443 -2.08 -5.70 -27.20
N SER A 444 -2.03 -6.93 -27.73
CA SER A 444 -3.12 -7.92 -27.63
C SER A 444 -2.71 -9.09 -26.75
N TYR A 445 -3.50 -9.41 -25.72
CA TYR A 445 -3.21 -10.44 -24.72
C TYR A 445 -4.08 -11.68 -24.92
N TYR A 446 -3.47 -12.87 -24.91
CA TYR A 446 -4.14 -14.15 -25.21
C TYR A 446 -4.04 -15.13 -24.03
N GLN A 447 -5.08 -15.96 -23.83
CA GLN A 447 -5.09 -17.01 -22.79
C GLN A 447 -4.18 -18.20 -23.13
N ASN A 448 -4.18 -18.63 -24.39
CA ASN A 448 -3.31 -19.71 -24.86
C ASN A 448 -2.28 -19.09 -25.81
N PRO A 449 -0.98 -19.05 -25.46
CA PRO A 449 0.07 -18.36 -26.20
C PRO A 449 0.46 -19.15 -27.45
N GLN A 450 -0.50 -19.57 -28.28
CA GLN A 450 -0.21 -20.33 -29.48
C GLN A 450 0.58 -19.56 -30.53
N ASN A 451 0.95 -18.29 -30.27
CA ASN A 451 2.22 -17.74 -30.72
C ASN A 451 2.41 -16.29 -30.24
N PRO A 452 2.94 -16.04 -29.03
CA PRO A 452 3.72 -14.84 -28.78
C PRO A 452 5.05 -14.96 -29.52
N LYS A 453 5.24 -15.98 -30.36
CA LYS A 453 6.43 -16.25 -31.15
C LYS A 453 6.05 -16.44 -32.62
N ASP A 454 6.87 -16.05 -33.57
CA ASP A 454 6.60 -16.30 -35.00
C ASP A 454 6.86 -17.76 -35.38
N ALA A 455 6.71 -18.10 -36.67
CA ALA A 455 6.96 -19.46 -37.19
C ALA A 455 8.43 -19.92 -36.98
N GLN A 456 9.33 -19.01 -36.60
CA GLN A 456 10.74 -19.25 -36.33
C GLN A 456 11.05 -19.26 -34.82
N GLY A 457 10.03 -19.15 -33.96
CA GLY A 457 10.18 -19.19 -32.50
C GLY A 457 10.64 -17.88 -31.86
N ARG A 458 10.65 -16.76 -32.58
CA ARG A 458 11.05 -15.43 -32.07
C ARG A 458 9.84 -14.68 -31.52
N GLU A 459 9.97 -14.03 -30.37
CA GLU A 459 8.82 -13.35 -29.76
C GLU A 459 8.24 -12.23 -30.66
N ILE A 460 6.91 -12.13 -30.70
CA ILE A 460 6.09 -11.12 -31.39
C ILE A 460 5.69 -10.11 -30.31
N PRO A 461 6.37 -8.95 -30.21
CA PRO A 461 6.21 -8.03 -29.08
C PRO A 461 4.79 -7.48 -28.91
N GLU A 462 4.02 -7.39 -30.00
CA GLU A 462 2.63 -6.93 -30.02
C GLU A 462 1.65 -7.92 -29.33
N LYS A 463 2.10 -9.15 -29.05
CA LYS A 463 1.28 -10.20 -28.41
C LYS A 463 1.77 -10.47 -26.99
N GLY A 464 0.91 -10.16 -26.02
CA GLY A 464 1.12 -10.50 -24.61
C GLY A 464 0.39 -11.77 -24.19
N ARG A 465 0.62 -12.17 -22.93
CA ARG A 465 -0.04 -13.33 -22.31
C ARG A 465 -1.00 -12.90 -21.20
N ILE A 466 -2.09 -13.65 -21.01
CA ILE A 466 -2.96 -13.50 -19.85
C ILE A 466 -2.45 -14.42 -18.73
N VAL A 467 -2.26 -13.88 -17.52
CA VAL A 467 -1.83 -14.63 -16.33
C VAL A 467 -2.93 -14.55 -15.28
N ARG A 468 -3.39 -15.70 -14.81
CA ARG A 468 -4.41 -15.77 -13.74
C ARG A 468 -3.77 -15.56 -12.38
N ALA A 469 -4.41 -14.75 -11.55
CA ALA A 469 -4.03 -14.52 -10.17
C ALA A 469 -5.21 -14.82 -9.23
N ASN A 470 -5.19 -15.98 -8.58
CA ASN A 470 -6.22 -16.38 -7.62
C ASN A 470 -5.99 -15.71 -6.27
N ILE A 471 -6.22 -14.39 -6.23
CA ILE A 471 -6.00 -13.58 -5.04
C ILE A 471 -7.27 -12.85 -4.60
N GLY A 472 -7.39 -12.56 -3.30
CA GLY A 472 -8.29 -11.55 -2.76
C GLY A 472 -7.49 -10.35 -2.25
N LEU A 473 -8.02 -9.14 -2.35
CA LEU A 473 -7.38 -7.96 -1.76
C LEU A 473 -8.43 -7.07 -1.10
N GLY A 474 -8.13 -6.58 0.11
CA GLY A 474 -8.97 -5.65 0.86
C GLY A 474 -8.16 -4.49 1.42
N VAL A 475 -8.76 -3.29 1.46
CA VAL A 475 -8.09 -2.06 1.90
C VAL A 475 -8.89 -1.38 3.02
N PHE A 476 -8.23 -1.05 4.13
CA PHE A 476 -8.79 -0.41 5.32
C PHE A 476 -7.92 0.77 5.81
N PRO A 477 -8.47 1.95 6.08
CA PRO A 477 -9.77 2.42 5.60
C PRO A 477 -9.73 2.74 4.09
N PHE A 478 -10.90 2.87 3.45
CA PHE A 478 -11.01 3.26 2.03
C PHE A 478 -11.32 4.76 1.78
N TYR A 479 -10.55 5.67 2.39
CA TYR A 479 -10.67 7.12 2.14
C TYR A 479 -9.35 7.86 2.34
N LYS A 480 -9.24 9.10 1.86
CA LYS A 480 -8.13 10.02 2.18
C LYS A 480 -8.65 11.42 2.57
N MET A 481 -8.02 12.03 3.56
CA MET A 481 -8.21 13.43 3.97
C MET A 481 -7.36 14.35 3.09
N ARG A 482 -7.96 15.34 2.44
CA ARG A 482 -7.22 16.24 1.52
C ARG A 482 -6.45 17.34 2.25
N GLN A 483 -7.13 18.01 3.17
CA GLN A 483 -6.61 19.20 3.87
C GLN A 483 -6.07 18.90 5.28
N GLN A 484 -6.14 17.64 5.72
CA GLN A 484 -5.60 17.17 7.00
C GLN A 484 -4.79 15.87 6.80
N PRO A 485 -3.69 15.93 6.02
CA PRO A 485 -2.92 14.74 5.62
C PRO A 485 -2.30 14.00 6.81
N GLU A 486 -2.18 14.62 7.98
CA GLU A 486 -1.76 13.97 9.23
C GLU A 486 -2.68 12.82 9.67
N TYR A 487 -3.93 12.80 9.19
CA TYR A 487 -4.88 11.71 9.41
C TYR A 487 -4.81 10.60 8.36
N ASN A 488 -4.08 10.80 7.26
CA ASN A 488 -3.80 9.78 6.25
C ASN A 488 -2.68 8.86 6.75
N ASP A 489 -2.99 8.12 7.79
CA ASP A 489 -2.07 7.20 8.44
C ASP A 489 -2.80 5.92 8.83
N PHE A 490 -2.04 4.81 8.89
CA PHE A 490 -2.54 3.48 9.17
C PHE A 490 -3.53 2.98 8.10
N TYR A 491 -3.01 2.75 6.89
CA TYR A 491 -3.73 1.96 5.87
C TYR A 491 -3.25 0.51 5.94
N LYS A 492 -4.19 -0.43 6.06
CA LYS A 492 -3.95 -1.86 5.99
C LYS A 492 -4.45 -2.40 4.67
N VAL A 493 -3.59 -3.15 3.98
CA VAL A 493 -3.93 -3.87 2.77
C VAL A 493 -3.80 -5.37 3.06
N MET A 494 -4.92 -6.07 3.04
CA MET A 494 -4.98 -7.53 3.13
C MET A 494 -4.79 -8.12 1.73
N LEU A 495 -3.90 -9.09 1.59
CA LEU A 495 -3.71 -9.92 0.40
C LEU A 495 -3.95 -11.38 0.78
N VAL A 496 -4.96 -12.00 0.17
CA VAL A 496 -5.26 -13.42 0.28
C VAL A 496 -4.72 -14.13 -0.95
N ASP A 497 -3.84 -15.11 -0.75
CA ASP A 497 -3.30 -15.97 -1.81
C ASP A 497 -4.02 -17.32 -1.77
N ALA A 498 -5.00 -17.48 -2.66
CA ALA A 498 -5.83 -18.68 -2.78
C ALA A 498 -5.34 -19.63 -3.90
N ASP A 499 -4.11 -19.44 -4.41
CA ASP A 499 -3.51 -20.36 -5.37
C ASP A 499 -2.81 -21.51 -4.64
N ASN A 500 -3.62 -22.48 -4.20
CA ASN A 500 -3.20 -23.61 -3.38
C ASN A 500 -2.67 -24.80 -4.20
N SER A 501 -2.44 -24.62 -5.51
CA SER A 501 -1.90 -25.68 -6.37
C SER A 501 -0.49 -26.08 -5.90
N PRO A 502 -0.10 -27.38 -5.97
CA PRO A 502 1.20 -27.84 -5.47
C PRO A 502 2.39 -27.07 -6.04
N THR A 503 2.31 -26.63 -7.30
CA THR A 503 3.35 -25.84 -7.98
C THR A 503 3.45 -24.39 -7.48
N MET A 504 2.42 -23.90 -6.79
CA MET A 504 2.31 -22.52 -6.30
C MET A 504 2.51 -22.39 -4.79
N LEU A 505 2.67 -23.49 -4.05
CA LEU A 505 2.83 -23.45 -2.59
C LEU A 505 4.08 -22.73 -2.09
N GLN A 506 5.18 -22.76 -2.85
CA GLN A 506 6.44 -22.06 -2.54
C GLN A 506 6.55 -20.71 -3.27
N ARG A 507 5.52 -20.36 -4.03
CA ARG A 507 5.44 -19.12 -4.80
C ARG A 507 4.46 -18.18 -4.10
N ARG A 508 4.77 -16.89 -4.08
CA ARG A 508 4.00 -15.89 -3.35
C ARG A 508 3.73 -14.70 -4.27
N TYR A 509 2.51 -14.19 -4.19
CA TYR A 509 2.20 -12.86 -4.67
C TYR A 509 2.76 -11.82 -3.71
N ASP A 510 3.12 -10.65 -4.23
CA ASP A 510 3.66 -9.55 -3.43
C ASP A 510 3.09 -8.21 -3.91
N LEU A 511 3.06 -7.23 -3.00
CA LEU A 511 2.58 -5.88 -3.28
C LEU A 511 3.64 -4.83 -3.01
N LYS A 512 3.78 -3.89 -3.95
CA LYS A 512 4.54 -2.65 -3.75
C LYS A 512 3.61 -1.45 -3.84
N PHE A 513 3.87 -0.43 -3.04
CA PHE A 513 3.02 0.75 -2.93
C PHE A 513 3.77 1.99 -3.37
N PHE A 514 3.07 2.93 -4.02
CA PHE A 514 3.63 4.19 -4.47
C PHE A 514 2.72 5.35 -4.06
N ALA A 515 3.32 6.50 -3.73
CA ALA A 515 2.59 7.73 -3.45
C ALA A 515 3.39 8.94 -3.96
N GLY A 516 2.75 9.82 -4.74
CA GLY A 516 3.39 10.99 -5.34
C GLY A 516 4.42 10.65 -6.42
N GLY A 517 4.39 9.44 -6.97
CA GLY A 517 5.37 8.94 -7.94
C GLY A 517 6.52 8.14 -7.31
N ASP A 518 6.72 8.22 -5.99
CA ASP A 518 7.78 7.51 -5.29
C ASP A 518 7.29 6.19 -4.68
N GLN A 519 8.16 5.17 -4.67
CA GLN A 519 7.89 3.92 -3.98
C GLN A 519 7.93 4.12 -2.45
N ILE A 520 6.92 3.62 -1.76
CA ILE A 520 6.90 3.54 -0.29
C ILE A 520 7.62 2.26 0.14
N THR A 521 8.69 2.40 0.92
CA THR A 521 9.51 1.28 1.39
C THR A 521 9.41 1.11 2.90
N GLU A 522 9.88 -0.03 3.43
CA GLU A 522 9.88 -0.29 4.87
C GLU A 522 10.81 0.66 5.65
N GLN A 523 11.92 1.09 5.03
CA GLN A 523 12.96 1.92 5.63
C GLN A 523 12.71 3.43 5.48
N GLY A 524 11.56 3.84 4.92
CA GLY A 524 11.24 5.26 4.73
C GLY A 524 11.12 6.01 6.06
N ALA A 525 11.57 7.27 6.10
CA ALA A 525 11.54 8.07 7.33
C ALA A 525 10.13 8.59 7.66
N SER A 526 9.46 9.24 6.70
CA SER A 526 8.13 9.85 6.90
C SER A 526 6.97 8.99 6.42
N LYS A 527 7.22 8.09 5.45
CA LYS A 527 6.23 7.20 4.83
C LYS A 527 6.81 5.79 4.83
N ARG A 528 6.07 4.79 5.32
CA ARG A 528 6.54 3.40 5.36
C ARG A 528 5.48 2.44 4.89
N ALA A 529 5.90 1.36 4.25
CA ALA A 529 5.07 0.20 3.94
C ALA A 529 5.75 -1.03 4.54
N THR A 530 5.15 -1.63 5.57
CA THR A 530 5.67 -2.84 6.24
C THR A 530 4.86 -4.06 5.83
N ARG A 531 5.50 -5.22 5.69
CA ARG A 531 4.86 -6.48 5.26
C ARG A 531 4.81 -7.47 6.43
N PHE A 532 3.69 -8.18 6.56
CA PHE A 532 3.50 -9.23 7.57
C PHE A 532 2.75 -10.43 6.98
N GLU A 533 3.40 -11.59 6.86
CA GLU A 533 2.73 -12.85 6.49
C GLU A 533 2.06 -13.44 7.74
N ARG A 534 0.74 -13.63 7.70
CA ARG A 534 -0.03 -14.05 8.87
C ARG A 534 -0.39 -15.53 8.80
N THR A 535 -1.09 -15.95 7.75
CA THR A 535 -1.47 -17.35 7.52
C THR A 535 -0.64 -17.92 6.38
N GLN A 536 0.07 -19.01 6.66
CA GLN A 536 0.88 -19.68 5.64
C GLN A 536 -0.01 -20.49 4.69
N LYS A 537 0.17 -20.29 3.38
CA LYS A 537 -0.52 -21.05 2.34
C LYS A 537 -0.18 -22.55 2.38
N SER A 538 -1.19 -23.40 2.25
CA SER A 538 -1.08 -24.87 2.15
C SER A 538 -1.96 -25.42 1.02
N VAL A 539 -1.92 -26.74 0.78
CA VAL A 539 -2.83 -27.38 -0.20
C VAL A 539 -4.31 -27.24 0.21
N ALA A 540 -4.58 -27.17 1.52
CA ALA A 540 -5.93 -27.14 2.07
C ALA A 540 -6.41 -25.73 2.44
N THR A 541 -5.51 -24.74 2.53
CA THR A 541 -5.83 -23.41 3.07
C THR A 541 -5.10 -22.32 2.31
N ALA A 542 -5.83 -21.28 1.90
CA ALA A 542 -5.23 -20.05 1.36
C ALA A 542 -4.30 -19.38 2.37
N GLY A 543 -3.30 -18.66 1.85
CA GLY A 543 -2.39 -17.82 2.65
C GLY A 543 -2.87 -16.38 2.77
N SER A 544 -2.38 -15.65 3.78
CA SER A 544 -2.69 -14.24 3.98
C SER A 544 -1.44 -13.42 4.30
N THR A 545 -1.35 -12.23 3.71
CA THR A 545 -0.30 -11.24 3.96
C THR A 545 -0.93 -9.87 4.15
N TYR A 546 -0.47 -9.13 5.14
CA TYR A 546 -0.95 -7.79 5.47
C TYR A 546 0.17 -6.78 5.25
N TYR A 547 -0.18 -5.67 4.62
CA TYR A 547 0.73 -4.54 4.43
C TYR A 547 0.21 -3.35 5.23
N GLU A 548 1.06 -2.73 6.05
CA GLU A 548 0.72 -1.51 6.80
C GLU A 548 1.46 -0.32 6.19
N ILE A 549 0.68 0.63 5.66
CA ILE A 549 1.17 1.90 5.14
C ILE A 549 0.96 2.97 6.21
N THR A 550 2.04 3.64 6.61
CA THR A 550 2.05 4.72 7.61
C THR A 550 2.60 6.01 7.03
N GLY A 551 2.12 7.14 7.57
CA GLY A 551 2.50 8.51 7.20
C GLY A 551 1.93 9.01 5.87
N THR A 552 1.18 8.19 5.15
CA THR A 552 0.44 8.56 3.93
C THR A 552 -0.58 7.49 3.54
N HIS A 553 -1.47 7.83 2.60
CA HIS A 553 -2.14 6.87 1.72
C HIS A 553 -1.21 6.43 0.57
N PHE A 554 -1.64 5.45 -0.22
CA PHE A 554 -0.97 5.08 -1.48
C PHE A 554 -1.83 5.46 -2.69
N ASP A 555 -1.18 5.82 -3.80
CA ASP A 555 -1.85 6.12 -5.08
C ASP A 555 -1.95 4.87 -5.96
N ILE A 556 -0.96 3.99 -5.86
CA ILE A 556 -0.82 2.80 -6.69
C ILE A 556 -0.35 1.64 -5.82
N ALA A 557 -0.95 0.47 -6.00
CA ALA A 557 -0.41 -0.82 -5.58
C ALA A 557 -0.05 -1.66 -6.80
N GLU A 558 1.21 -2.07 -6.93
CA GLU A 558 1.69 -3.00 -7.96
C GLU A 558 1.63 -4.43 -7.41
N LEU A 559 0.80 -5.27 -8.02
CA LEU A 559 0.79 -6.70 -7.78
C LEU A 559 1.89 -7.37 -8.60
N THR A 560 2.76 -8.11 -7.95
CA THR A 560 3.72 -9.01 -8.60
C THR A 560 3.19 -10.43 -8.51
N CYS A 561 2.87 -11.03 -9.66
CA CYS A 561 2.53 -12.44 -9.77
C CYS A 561 3.81 -13.28 -9.81
N PRO A 562 3.88 -14.42 -9.09
CA PRO A 562 5.05 -15.27 -9.15
C PRO A 562 5.27 -15.80 -10.58
N PRO A 563 6.54 -15.95 -11.00
CA PRO A 563 6.86 -16.34 -12.37
C PRO A 563 6.38 -17.77 -12.69
N ALA A 564 6.08 -18.03 -13.97
CA ALA A 564 5.57 -19.33 -14.43
C ALA A 564 6.58 -20.47 -14.21
N PHE A 565 7.88 -20.18 -14.32
CA PHE A 565 8.99 -21.08 -14.03
C PHE A 565 10.21 -20.27 -13.55
N HIS A 566 11.20 -20.94 -12.95
CA HIS A 566 12.42 -20.28 -12.47
C HIS A 566 13.15 -19.56 -13.61
N GLY A 567 13.46 -18.27 -13.41
CA GLY A 567 14.17 -17.44 -14.39
C GLY A 567 13.28 -16.69 -15.39
N ALA A 568 11.95 -16.89 -15.37
CA ALA A 568 11.04 -16.05 -16.14
C ALA A 568 10.76 -14.72 -15.41
N GLU A 569 10.55 -13.64 -16.17
CA GLU A 569 10.08 -12.37 -15.63
C GLU A 569 8.66 -12.53 -15.03
N PRO A 570 8.44 -12.02 -13.80
CA PRO A 570 7.13 -12.06 -13.16
C PRO A 570 6.13 -11.17 -13.91
N ALA A 571 4.88 -11.61 -13.99
CA ALA A 571 3.81 -10.75 -14.48
C ALA A 571 3.44 -9.71 -13.41
N ARG A 572 3.10 -8.49 -13.84
CA ARG A 572 2.71 -7.41 -12.94
C ARG A 572 1.40 -6.78 -13.39
N GLY A 573 0.68 -6.18 -12.46
CA GLY A 573 -0.52 -5.41 -12.74
C GLY A 573 -0.74 -4.34 -11.68
N LEU A 574 -1.19 -3.16 -12.10
CA LEU A 574 -1.44 -2.06 -11.18
C LEU A 574 -2.89 -2.03 -10.71
N ILE A 575 -3.04 -1.69 -9.44
CA ILE A 575 -4.29 -1.44 -8.73
C ILE A 575 -4.26 0.02 -8.30
N VAL A 576 -5.21 0.81 -8.78
CA VAL A 576 -5.26 2.26 -8.55
C VAL A 576 -6.58 2.60 -7.85
N PRO A 577 -6.57 2.90 -6.54
CA PRO A 577 -7.80 3.17 -5.79
C PRO A 577 -8.50 4.45 -6.23
N ARG A 578 -9.83 4.41 -6.27
CA ARG A 578 -10.72 5.58 -6.31
C ARG A 578 -11.03 6.01 -4.88
N TRP A 579 -10.05 6.64 -4.24
CA TRP A 579 -10.19 7.07 -2.85
C TRP A 579 -11.43 7.95 -2.66
N ARG A 580 -12.23 7.66 -1.61
CA ARG A 580 -13.19 8.64 -1.12
C ARG A 580 -12.43 9.81 -0.54
N GLU A 581 -12.54 10.98 -1.16
CA GLU A 581 -11.88 12.19 -0.67
C GLU A 581 -12.74 12.87 0.40
N LEU A 582 -12.15 13.12 1.56
CA LEU A 582 -12.79 13.76 2.70
C LEU A 582 -12.06 15.05 3.05
N ASP A 583 -12.83 16.00 3.59
CA ASP A 583 -12.31 17.20 4.24
C ASP A 583 -12.72 17.21 5.71
N ARG A 584 -12.26 18.22 6.45
CA ARG A 584 -12.64 18.42 7.84
C ARG A 584 -14.17 18.52 7.97
N GLY A 585 -14.74 17.70 8.85
CA GLY A 585 -16.16 17.69 9.14
C GLY A 585 -16.67 18.92 9.90
N THR A 586 -17.96 18.89 10.23
CA THR A 586 -18.67 19.92 11.04
C THR A 586 -19.37 19.35 12.26
N ARG A 587 -19.52 18.03 12.36
CA ARG A 587 -20.25 17.36 13.44
C ARG A 587 -19.32 16.95 14.58
N ARG A 588 -19.85 16.93 15.80
CA ARG A 588 -19.12 16.49 17.00
C ARG A 588 -19.61 15.13 17.42
N PHE A 589 -18.72 14.15 17.40
CA PHE A 589 -19.04 12.78 17.77
C PHE A 589 -18.73 12.53 19.25
N THR A 590 -19.67 11.91 19.95
CA THR A 590 -19.40 11.21 21.21
C THR A 590 -19.62 9.73 20.98
N PHE A 591 -18.60 8.92 21.27
CA PHE A 591 -18.69 7.47 21.32
C PHE A 591 -18.68 7.00 22.77
N ALA A 592 -19.44 5.95 23.08
CA ALA A 592 -19.41 5.28 24.36
C ALA A 592 -19.11 3.79 24.18
N VAL A 593 -18.15 3.26 24.94
CA VAL A 593 -17.65 1.89 24.81
C VAL A 593 -17.84 1.14 26.12
N ASP A 594 -18.73 0.16 26.09
CA ASP A 594 -18.89 -0.80 27.17
C ASP A 594 -18.05 -2.03 26.88
N PHE A 595 -16.80 -2.01 27.37
CA PHE A 595 -15.89 -3.16 27.36
C PHE A 595 -16.28 -4.14 28.48
N GLY A 596 -17.22 -5.04 28.16
CA GLY A 596 -17.72 -6.05 29.09
C GLY A 596 -16.84 -7.32 29.13
N THR A 597 -17.04 -8.14 30.16
CA THR A 597 -16.33 -9.43 30.33
C THR A 597 -16.54 -10.37 29.14
N SER A 598 -17.79 -10.56 28.72
CA SER A 598 -18.16 -11.48 27.64
C SER A 598 -18.37 -10.76 26.30
N ASN A 599 -19.00 -9.58 26.31
CA ASN A 599 -19.34 -8.84 25.10
C ASN A 599 -19.07 -7.34 25.26
N THR A 600 -18.65 -6.69 24.18
CA THR A 600 -18.43 -5.26 24.06
C THR A 600 -19.55 -4.61 23.25
N HIS A 601 -20.06 -3.48 23.69
CA HIS A 601 -21.03 -2.66 22.92
C HIS A 601 -20.47 -1.27 22.65
N VAL A 602 -20.85 -0.68 21.52
CA VAL A 602 -20.51 0.69 21.15
C VAL A 602 -21.77 1.44 20.72
N ALA A 603 -21.99 2.62 21.29
CA ALA A 603 -22.99 3.57 20.81
C ALA A 603 -22.35 4.92 20.50
N TYR A 604 -23.01 5.73 19.68
CA TYR A 604 -22.54 7.07 19.36
C TYR A 604 -23.68 8.06 19.09
N ALA A 605 -23.38 9.34 19.24
CA ALA A 605 -24.17 10.45 18.73
C ALA A 605 -23.28 11.43 17.98
N ASP A 606 -23.82 12.10 16.96
CA ASP A 606 -23.12 13.10 16.13
C ASP A 606 -23.56 14.55 16.44
N GLY A 607 -24.11 14.76 17.63
CA GLY A 607 -24.44 16.06 18.19
C GLY A 607 -24.88 16.00 19.66
N PRO A 608 -24.87 17.13 20.40
CA PRO A 608 -25.09 17.16 21.86
C PRO A 608 -26.46 16.66 22.32
N ALA A 609 -27.49 16.78 21.48
CA ALA A 609 -28.87 16.35 21.77
C ALA A 609 -29.38 15.26 20.81
N ALA A 610 -28.47 14.65 20.03
CA ALA A 610 -28.85 13.58 19.12
C ALA A 610 -29.11 12.30 19.92
N HIS A 611 -30.17 11.57 19.55
CA HIS A 611 -30.44 10.28 20.14
C HIS A 611 -29.25 9.33 19.90
N PRO A 612 -28.74 8.63 20.93
CA PRO A 612 -27.68 7.65 20.76
C PRO A 612 -28.09 6.54 19.77
N ARG A 613 -27.13 6.07 18.97
CA ARG A 613 -27.32 5.00 17.99
C ARG A 613 -26.27 3.91 18.18
N PRO A 614 -26.60 2.63 17.99
CA PRO A 614 -25.60 1.57 18.00
C PRO A 614 -24.59 1.78 16.87
N PHE A 615 -23.37 1.35 17.10
CA PHE A 615 -22.33 1.37 16.07
C PHE A 615 -22.60 0.30 15.02
N THR A 616 -22.67 0.74 13.77
CA THR A 616 -22.85 -0.12 12.59
C THR A 616 -21.86 0.24 11.50
N ILE A 617 -21.64 -0.65 10.54
CA ILE A 617 -20.94 -0.38 9.28
C ILE A 617 -21.85 -0.91 8.16
N GLY A 618 -22.28 -0.04 7.26
CA GLY A 618 -23.17 -0.34 6.16
C GLY A 618 -22.60 0.05 4.81
N GLU A 619 -23.37 -0.11 3.73
CA GLU A 619 -22.90 0.26 2.37
C GLU A 619 -22.51 1.75 2.27
N SER A 620 -23.17 2.64 3.03
CA SER A 620 -22.93 4.09 2.98
C SER A 620 -21.60 4.54 3.62
N ASP A 621 -21.05 3.72 4.51
CA ASP A 621 -19.87 4.02 5.31
C ASP A 621 -18.96 2.80 5.51
N VAL A 622 -18.96 1.92 4.50
CA VAL A 622 -18.06 0.79 4.41
C VAL A 622 -16.61 1.25 4.58
N GLN A 623 -15.91 0.59 5.50
CA GLN A 623 -14.54 0.95 5.86
C GLN A 623 -13.51 0.06 5.16
N VAL A 624 -13.89 -1.18 4.84
CA VAL A 624 -13.08 -2.14 4.07
C VAL A 624 -13.67 -2.32 2.68
N GLU A 625 -12.96 -1.86 1.67
CA GLU A 625 -13.31 -2.12 0.28
C GLU A 625 -12.44 -3.24 -0.30
N LEU A 626 -13.09 -4.19 -0.96
CA LEU A 626 -12.43 -5.32 -1.61
C LEU A 626 -12.20 -5.04 -3.10
N LEU A 627 -11.15 -5.65 -3.65
CA LEU A 627 -10.84 -5.60 -5.07
C LEU A 627 -11.93 -6.25 -5.92
N ASN A 628 -12.61 -7.27 -5.39
CA ASN A 628 -13.81 -7.82 -6.02
C ASN A 628 -15.01 -6.90 -5.85
N ALA A 629 -15.85 -6.80 -6.87
CA ALA A 629 -17.13 -6.12 -6.76
C ALA A 629 -18.07 -6.90 -5.80
N PRO A 630 -18.91 -6.22 -5.00
CA PRO A 630 -20.06 -6.87 -4.38
C PRO A 630 -21.03 -7.33 -5.48
N LEU A 631 -21.84 -8.35 -5.21
CA LEU A 631 -22.90 -8.74 -6.15
C LEU A 631 -23.87 -7.57 -6.40
N PRO A 632 -24.53 -7.50 -7.58
CA PRO A 632 -25.58 -6.52 -7.85
C PRO A 632 -26.76 -6.65 -6.87
N ASP A 633 -27.48 -5.55 -6.67
CA ASP A 633 -28.69 -5.53 -5.86
C ASP A 633 -29.86 -6.22 -6.58
N THR A 634 -29.97 -7.54 -6.40
CA THR A 634 -31.05 -8.37 -6.95
C THR A 634 -31.82 -9.10 -5.85
N GLY A 635 -32.10 -8.42 -4.73
CA GLY A 635 -32.83 -8.97 -3.59
C GLY A 635 -31.96 -9.66 -2.52
N TYR A 636 -30.63 -9.53 -2.62
CA TYR A 636 -29.69 -9.91 -1.56
C TYR A 636 -29.46 -8.75 -0.61
N SER A 637 -29.30 -9.02 0.69
CA SER A 637 -28.89 -7.96 1.63
C SER A 637 -27.45 -7.48 1.34
N ALA A 638 -27.10 -6.30 1.86
CA ALA A 638 -25.76 -5.75 1.76
C ALA A 638 -24.68 -6.77 2.18
N PHE A 639 -24.86 -7.37 3.36
CA PHE A 639 -23.96 -8.42 3.86
C PHE A 639 -23.80 -9.57 2.87
N GLN A 640 -24.89 -10.11 2.33
CA GLN A 640 -24.86 -11.22 1.38
C GLN A 640 -24.15 -10.84 0.08
N ARG A 641 -24.34 -9.61 -0.42
CA ARG A 641 -23.69 -9.12 -1.64
C ARG A 641 -22.18 -9.03 -1.48
N TYR A 642 -21.70 -8.52 -0.35
CA TYR A 642 -20.26 -8.43 -0.06
C TYR A 642 -19.65 -9.81 0.18
N MET A 643 -20.31 -10.68 0.96
CA MET A 643 -19.83 -12.03 1.24
C MET A 643 -19.73 -12.92 -0.01
N ARG A 644 -20.67 -12.78 -0.95
CA ARG A 644 -20.72 -13.60 -2.17
C ARG A 644 -20.00 -12.98 -3.37
N GLY A 645 -19.56 -11.73 -3.27
CA GLY A 645 -18.84 -11.00 -4.33
C GLY A 645 -17.59 -11.72 -4.86
N PRO A 646 -16.77 -12.38 -4.01
CA PRO A 646 -15.60 -13.16 -4.45
C PRO A 646 -15.92 -14.41 -5.29
N GLY A 647 -17.20 -14.79 -5.41
CA GLY A 647 -17.65 -15.92 -6.22
C GLY A 647 -17.13 -17.26 -5.67
N GLN A 648 -16.32 -17.96 -6.46
CA GLN A 648 -15.79 -19.29 -6.10
C GLN A 648 -14.63 -19.23 -5.10
N LEU A 649 -14.04 -18.05 -4.84
CA LEU A 649 -12.98 -17.89 -3.85
C LEU A 649 -13.54 -17.69 -2.43
N ILE A 650 -14.10 -18.76 -1.87
CA ILE A 650 -14.69 -18.76 -0.51
C ILE A 650 -13.69 -18.43 0.59
N ASP A 651 -12.39 -18.65 0.36
CA ASP A 651 -11.34 -18.36 1.34
C ASP A 651 -11.18 -16.86 1.62
N VAL A 652 -11.50 -15.99 0.64
CA VAL A 652 -11.36 -14.53 0.78
C VAL A 652 -12.25 -13.97 1.90
N PRO A 653 -13.59 -14.19 1.89
CA PRO A 653 -14.45 -13.70 2.97
C PRO A 653 -14.18 -14.42 4.30
N LEU A 654 -13.80 -15.70 4.28
CA LEU A 654 -13.45 -16.44 5.51
C LEU A 654 -12.20 -15.85 6.19
N ILE A 655 -11.13 -15.60 5.42
CA ILE A 655 -9.90 -14.98 5.94
C ILE A 655 -10.18 -13.55 6.38
N GLN A 656 -10.92 -12.76 5.58
CA GLN A 656 -11.29 -11.40 5.95
C GLN A 656 -11.96 -11.36 7.32
N ASN A 657 -13.02 -12.14 7.53
CA ASN A 657 -13.81 -12.05 8.75
C ASN A 657 -13.08 -12.61 9.98
N ARG A 658 -12.06 -13.46 9.80
CA ARG A 658 -11.21 -13.98 10.88
C ARG A 658 -10.08 -13.04 11.27
N GLU A 659 -9.38 -12.52 10.27
CA GLU A 659 -8.07 -11.88 10.44
C GLU A 659 -8.09 -10.38 10.16
N PHE A 660 -9.21 -9.86 9.66
CA PHE A 660 -9.42 -8.47 9.27
C PHE A 660 -10.81 -7.96 9.70
N VAL A 661 -11.17 -6.74 9.30
CA VAL A 661 -12.47 -6.14 9.63
C VAL A 661 -13.54 -6.61 8.62
N PRO A 662 -14.71 -7.10 9.06
CA PRO A 662 -15.84 -7.39 8.18
C PRO A 662 -16.32 -6.11 7.45
N SER A 663 -16.71 -6.25 6.18
CA SER A 663 -17.17 -5.09 5.40
C SER A 663 -18.50 -4.52 5.91
N ILE A 664 -19.38 -5.35 6.49
CA ILE A 664 -20.70 -4.97 6.99
C ILE A 664 -20.85 -5.45 8.43
N ILE A 665 -21.35 -4.58 9.32
CA ILE A 665 -21.59 -4.84 10.74
C ILE A 665 -22.92 -4.21 11.17
N GLY A 666 -23.85 -4.99 11.72
CA GLY A 666 -25.12 -4.53 12.28
C GLY A 666 -26.20 -4.13 11.26
N GLU A 667 -26.00 -4.37 9.96
CA GLU A 667 -27.07 -4.24 8.95
C GLU A 667 -27.81 -5.58 8.72
N GLN A 668 -28.99 -5.49 8.09
CA GLN A 668 -29.87 -6.64 7.87
C GLN A 668 -29.15 -7.83 7.20
N GLY A 669 -29.28 -9.00 7.83
CA GLY A 669 -28.68 -10.25 7.36
C GLY A 669 -27.18 -10.41 7.70
N SER A 670 -26.55 -9.41 8.33
CA SER A 670 -25.21 -9.56 8.90
C SER A 670 -25.25 -10.46 10.13
N VAL A 671 -24.30 -11.39 10.21
CA VAL A 671 -24.03 -12.20 11.42
C VAL A 671 -23.03 -11.51 12.37
N TYR A 672 -22.48 -10.36 11.95
CA TYR A 672 -21.58 -9.53 12.73
C TYR A 672 -22.33 -8.28 13.18
N GLU A 673 -22.47 -8.08 14.49
CA GLU A 673 -23.13 -6.91 15.08
C GLU A 673 -22.60 -6.62 16.49
N PHE A 674 -22.79 -5.39 16.95
CA PHE A 674 -22.62 -5.05 18.36
C PHE A 674 -23.93 -5.36 19.12
N PRO A 675 -23.87 -5.94 20.32
CA PRO A 675 -22.67 -6.24 21.10
C PRO A 675 -21.89 -7.44 20.57
N ILE A 676 -20.60 -7.24 20.33
CA ILE A 676 -19.69 -8.29 19.83
C ILE A 676 -19.00 -9.00 20.99
N ARG A 677 -18.54 -10.24 20.79
CA ARG A 677 -17.74 -10.95 21.79
C ARG A 677 -16.49 -10.14 22.14
N THR A 678 -16.20 -9.97 23.43
CA THR A 678 -14.95 -9.37 23.91
C THR A 678 -13.81 -10.37 23.76
N ALA A 679 -13.29 -10.47 22.55
CA ALA A 679 -12.27 -11.43 22.19
C ALA A 679 -11.32 -10.89 21.12
N VAL A 680 -10.10 -11.44 21.10
CA VAL A 680 -9.13 -11.23 20.02
C VAL A 680 -8.86 -12.53 19.28
N CYS A 681 -8.52 -12.43 18.00
CA CYS A 681 -7.93 -13.49 17.19
C CYS A 681 -6.45 -13.17 17.02
N GLU A 682 -5.57 -14.02 17.55
CA GLU A 682 -4.12 -13.84 17.50
C GLU A 682 -3.43 -14.99 16.77
N THR A 683 -2.24 -14.74 16.22
CA THR A 683 -1.38 -15.81 15.69
C THR A 683 -0.74 -16.58 16.85
N ASN A 684 -0.37 -17.85 16.62
CA ASN A 684 0.33 -18.63 17.66
C ASN A 684 1.67 -18.00 18.12
N ALA A 685 2.31 -17.19 17.27
CA ALA A 685 3.57 -16.51 17.58
C ALA A 685 3.38 -15.21 18.36
N TYR A 686 2.15 -14.69 18.49
CA TYR A 686 1.85 -13.40 19.12
C TYR A 686 2.48 -13.24 20.51
N ALA A 687 2.48 -14.31 21.32
CA ALA A 687 3.07 -14.29 22.66
C ALA A 687 4.58 -13.92 22.69
N ASN A 688 5.27 -13.99 21.54
CA ASN A 688 6.70 -13.71 21.41
C ASN A 688 7.01 -12.47 20.55
N GLU A 689 5.99 -11.72 20.11
CA GLU A 689 6.14 -10.60 19.19
C GLU A 689 5.41 -9.34 19.67
N PRO A 690 5.84 -8.14 19.26
CA PRO A 690 5.07 -6.92 19.52
C PRO A 690 3.69 -6.96 18.87
N SER A 691 2.70 -6.36 19.53
CA SER A 691 1.34 -6.26 19.00
C SER A 691 1.27 -5.40 17.74
N LYS A 692 0.72 -5.98 16.66
CA LYS A 692 0.49 -5.36 15.36
C LYS A 692 -0.97 -5.61 14.96
N VAL A 693 -1.83 -4.65 15.30
CA VAL A 693 -3.27 -4.66 15.00
C VAL A 693 -3.53 -4.92 13.51
N LEU A 694 -4.50 -5.79 13.20
CA LEU A 694 -4.83 -6.29 11.85
C LEU A 694 -3.63 -6.95 11.14
N SER A 695 -2.71 -7.54 11.90
CA SER A 695 -1.58 -8.30 11.35
C SER A 695 -1.31 -9.56 12.17
N ASN A 696 -0.88 -9.46 13.43
CA ASN A 696 -0.73 -10.64 14.29
C ASN A 696 -1.84 -10.77 15.36
N ILE A 697 -2.69 -9.74 15.49
CA ILE A 697 -3.83 -9.71 16.39
C ILE A 697 -4.94 -8.80 15.83
N ASN A 698 -6.21 -9.17 16.02
CA ASN A 698 -7.38 -8.34 15.74
C ASN A 698 -8.56 -8.72 16.64
N ILE A 699 -9.65 -7.95 16.62
CA ILE A 699 -10.93 -8.30 17.24
C ILE A 699 -11.43 -9.61 16.61
N GLY A 700 -11.81 -10.58 17.44
CA GLY A 700 -12.29 -11.89 17.00
C GLY A 700 -13.71 -11.86 16.45
N PHE A 701 -13.97 -11.15 15.34
CA PHE A 701 -15.31 -11.00 14.76
C PHE A 701 -15.97 -12.34 14.43
N SER A 702 -15.21 -13.29 13.88
CA SER A 702 -15.72 -14.61 13.46
C SER A 702 -15.86 -15.65 14.57
N ILE A 703 -15.53 -15.35 15.83
CA ILE A 703 -15.44 -16.36 16.90
C ILE A 703 -16.72 -17.20 17.09
N ASN A 704 -17.89 -16.62 16.82
CA ASN A 704 -19.19 -17.31 16.95
C ASN A 704 -19.68 -17.97 15.64
N THR A 705 -18.96 -17.77 14.53
CA THR A 705 -19.34 -18.24 13.19
C THR A 705 -18.29 -19.18 12.59
N GLU A 706 -17.13 -19.34 13.23
CA GLU A 706 -16.05 -20.16 12.70
C GLU A 706 -16.23 -21.63 13.09
N THR A 707 -16.48 -22.48 12.10
CA THR A 707 -16.69 -23.93 12.28
C THR A 707 -15.40 -24.75 12.15
N ASN A 708 -14.40 -24.23 11.45
CA ASN A 708 -13.12 -24.89 11.19
C ASN A 708 -11.96 -23.90 11.41
N GLN A 709 -11.52 -23.76 12.66
CA GLN A 709 -10.42 -22.86 13.00
C GLN A 709 -9.08 -23.44 12.50
N PRO A 710 -8.27 -22.69 11.72
CA PRO A 710 -6.96 -23.16 11.31
C PRO A 710 -6.01 -23.29 12.49
N PRO A 711 -5.04 -24.21 12.45
CA PRO A 711 -4.09 -24.42 13.55
C PRO A 711 -3.24 -23.19 13.91
N GLN A 712 -3.13 -22.19 13.02
CA GLN A 712 -2.22 -21.04 13.16
C GLN A 712 -2.85 -19.84 13.89
N ASN A 713 -4.17 -19.83 14.08
CA ASN A 713 -4.90 -18.75 14.75
C ASN A 713 -5.49 -19.26 16.06
N ARG A 714 -5.62 -18.36 17.04
CA ARG A 714 -6.22 -18.64 18.34
C ARG A 714 -7.15 -17.50 18.75
N PHE A 715 -8.37 -17.85 19.16
CA PHE A 715 -9.25 -16.90 19.83
C PHE A 715 -8.95 -16.85 21.33
N VAL A 716 -8.86 -15.64 21.89
CA VAL A 716 -8.68 -15.42 23.32
C VAL A 716 -9.82 -14.55 23.83
N THR A 717 -10.55 -15.03 24.83
CA THR A 717 -11.71 -14.37 25.46
C THR A 717 -11.35 -13.85 26.86
N ASN A 718 -12.33 -13.29 27.59
CA ASN A 718 -12.18 -12.82 28.99
C ASN A 718 -11.09 -11.74 29.18
N LEU A 719 -10.86 -10.92 28.16
CA LEU A 719 -9.78 -9.93 28.11
C LEU A 719 -9.76 -8.98 29.30
N LYS A 720 -10.93 -8.54 29.80
CA LYS A 720 -11.08 -7.56 30.88
C LYS A 720 -10.26 -7.87 32.15
N TRP A 721 -10.14 -9.15 32.52
CA TRP A 721 -9.46 -9.57 33.75
C TRP A 721 -8.04 -10.09 33.50
N THR A 722 -7.60 -10.16 32.24
CA THR A 722 -6.23 -10.58 31.91
C THR A 722 -5.18 -9.52 32.25
N ALA A 723 -5.58 -8.26 32.41
CA ALA A 723 -4.69 -7.16 32.79
C ALA A 723 -4.00 -7.38 34.14
N GLU A 724 -4.66 -8.09 35.06
CA GLU A 724 -4.19 -8.34 36.42
C GLU A 724 -3.11 -9.42 36.48
N LEU A 725 -2.96 -10.23 35.43
CA LEU A 725 -2.28 -11.52 35.50
C LEU A 725 -1.00 -11.61 34.63
N ASP A 726 -0.92 -10.85 33.54
CA ASP A 726 0.15 -11.00 32.53
C ASP A 726 0.33 -9.73 31.67
N PRO A 727 1.57 -9.24 31.45
CA PRO A 727 1.87 -8.19 30.46
C PRO A 727 1.27 -8.43 29.07
N GLN A 728 1.15 -9.69 28.63
CA GLN A 728 0.50 -10.01 27.36
C GLN A 728 -1.01 -9.73 27.38
N GLY A 729 -1.67 -9.83 28.53
CA GLY A 729 -3.06 -9.41 28.72
C GLY A 729 -3.26 -7.93 28.42
N VAL A 730 -2.38 -7.08 28.97
CA VAL A 730 -2.38 -5.63 28.69
C VAL A 730 -2.18 -5.35 27.20
N SER A 731 -1.26 -6.06 26.55
CA SER A 731 -1.01 -5.93 25.10
C SER A 731 -2.24 -6.28 24.25
N ARG A 732 -2.99 -7.34 24.62
CA ARG A 732 -4.25 -7.73 23.95
C ARG A 732 -5.35 -6.68 24.13
N ILE A 733 -5.49 -6.15 25.35
CA ILE A 733 -6.46 -5.08 25.64
C ILE A 733 -6.12 -3.83 24.82
N GLY A 734 -4.85 -3.42 24.77
CA GLY A 734 -4.39 -2.30 23.95
C GLY A 734 -4.68 -2.52 22.46
N ALA A 735 -4.47 -3.73 21.94
CA ALA A 735 -4.81 -4.07 20.55
C ALA A 735 -6.31 -3.93 20.28
N PHE A 736 -7.15 -4.48 21.16
CA PHE A 736 -8.61 -4.40 21.07
C PHE A 736 -9.10 -2.95 21.09
N PHE A 737 -8.61 -2.13 22.03
CA PHE A 737 -8.97 -0.71 22.12
C PHE A 737 -8.54 0.05 20.89
N ARG A 738 -7.31 -0.16 20.40
CA ARG A 738 -6.81 0.51 19.20
C ARG A 738 -7.64 0.18 17.97
N GLU A 739 -8.05 -1.07 17.78
CA GLU A 739 -8.91 -1.46 16.67
C GLU A 739 -10.32 -0.86 16.78
N ILE A 740 -10.96 -0.94 17.95
CA ILE A 740 -12.26 -0.29 18.18
C ILE A 740 -12.20 1.23 17.90
N LEU A 741 -11.14 1.91 18.35
CA LEU A 741 -10.94 3.33 18.12
C LEU A 741 -10.71 3.66 16.65
N LEU A 742 -10.05 2.78 15.88
CA LEU A 742 -9.92 2.93 14.43
C LEU A 742 -11.30 2.89 13.76
N LEU A 743 -12.14 1.91 14.12
CA LEU A 743 -13.51 1.82 13.60
C LEU A 743 -14.33 3.09 13.89
N MET A 744 -14.20 3.64 15.11
CA MET A 744 -14.85 4.89 15.51
C MET A 744 -14.32 6.10 14.74
N LYS A 745 -13.00 6.22 14.60
CA LYS A 745 -12.36 7.29 13.83
C LYS A 745 -12.88 7.30 12.40
N HIS A 746 -12.94 6.14 11.75
CA HIS A 746 -13.41 6.03 10.37
C HIS A 746 -14.91 6.30 10.25
N LYS A 747 -15.72 5.85 11.21
CA LYS A 747 -17.15 6.21 11.30
C LYS A 747 -17.32 7.73 11.40
N ALA A 748 -16.59 8.39 12.30
CA ALA A 748 -16.63 9.84 12.43
C ALA A 748 -16.19 10.55 11.14
N ALA A 749 -15.09 10.13 10.53
CA ALA A 749 -14.59 10.72 9.28
C ALA A 749 -15.61 10.60 8.14
N LEU A 750 -16.15 9.40 7.91
CA LEU A 750 -17.09 9.12 6.81
C LEU A 750 -18.44 9.83 6.97
N HIS A 751 -18.79 10.26 8.19
CA HIS A 751 -20.01 11.01 8.52
C HIS A 751 -19.76 12.49 8.86
N GLY A 752 -18.65 13.07 8.40
CA GLY A 752 -18.39 14.51 8.51
C GLY A 752 -18.15 14.97 9.95
N GLY A 753 -17.49 14.13 10.75
CA GLY A 753 -17.03 14.43 12.09
C GLY A 753 -15.76 15.28 12.14
N ILE A 754 -15.65 16.10 13.18
CA ILE A 754 -14.42 16.80 13.54
C ILE A 754 -13.59 15.85 14.41
N LEU A 755 -12.52 15.27 13.85
CA LEU A 755 -11.75 14.22 14.51
C LEU A 755 -11.09 14.71 15.81
N GLU A 756 -10.55 15.93 15.81
CA GLU A 756 -9.93 16.53 16.98
C GLU A 756 -10.92 16.88 18.11
N ASP A 757 -12.22 17.00 17.78
CA ASP A 757 -13.30 17.28 18.73
C ASP A 757 -14.03 16.03 19.19
N THR A 758 -13.70 14.85 18.66
CA THR A 758 -14.36 13.59 19.01
C THR A 758 -14.11 13.24 20.48
N ARG A 759 -15.14 12.74 21.15
CA ARG A 759 -15.12 12.32 22.55
C ARG A 759 -15.34 10.82 22.65
N VAL A 760 -14.59 10.16 23.52
CA VAL A 760 -14.75 8.74 23.82
C VAL A 760 -14.98 8.59 25.32
N VAL A 761 -16.09 7.94 25.66
CA VAL A 761 -16.49 7.58 27.02
C VAL A 761 -16.36 6.06 27.17
N TRP A 762 -15.73 5.58 28.24
CA TRP A 762 -15.68 4.16 28.58
C TRP A 762 -16.22 3.91 29.98
N PHE A 763 -16.54 2.67 30.32
CA PHE A 763 -17.18 2.34 31.60
C PHE A 763 -16.26 1.56 32.54
N ALA A 764 -16.06 2.10 33.74
CA ALA A 764 -15.28 1.47 34.79
C ALA A 764 -16.22 0.68 35.73
N PRO A 765 -16.00 -0.63 35.95
CA PRO A 765 -16.69 -1.38 36.98
C PRO A 765 -16.44 -0.81 38.37
N LEU A 766 -17.44 -0.94 39.26
CA LEU A 766 -17.27 -0.58 40.67
C LEU A 766 -16.26 -1.48 41.40
N SER A 767 -16.01 -2.68 40.87
CA SER A 767 -15.03 -3.64 41.38
C SER A 767 -13.57 -3.27 41.07
N PHE A 768 -13.31 -2.32 40.15
CA PHE A 768 -11.94 -1.88 39.91
C PHE A 768 -11.44 -1.03 41.09
N ASP A 769 -10.27 -1.37 41.62
CA ASP A 769 -9.55 -0.49 42.53
C ASP A 769 -8.97 0.74 41.79
N ALA A 770 -8.44 1.70 42.53
CA ALA A 770 -7.91 2.93 41.94
C ALA A 770 -6.70 2.68 41.01
N PHE A 771 -5.88 1.66 41.29
CA PHE A 771 -4.70 1.33 40.48
C PHE A 771 -5.10 0.74 39.13
N LEU A 772 -6.00 -0.24 39.13
CA LEU A 772 -6.52 -0.88 37.92
C LEU A 772 -7.30 0.12 37.05
N ARG A 773 -8.11 1.00 37.65
CA ARG A 773 -8.77 2.10 36.91
C ARG A 773 -7.77 2.99 36.19
N ASN A 774 -6.70 3.41 36.87
CA ASN A 774 -5.66 4.25 36.28
C ASN A 774 -4.91 3.52 35.16
N GLN A 775 -4.66 2.22 35.31
CA GLN A 775 -4.03 1.39 34.27
C GLN A 775 -4.91 1.34 33.00
N PHE A 776 -6.22 1.09 33.14
CA PHE A 776 -7.15 1.10 32.01
C PHE A 776 -7.26 2.48 31.36
N GLN A 777 -7.35 3.55 32.16
CA GLN A 777 -7.35 4.92 31.66
C GLN A 777 -6.12 5.21 30.82
N GLN A 778 -4.93 4.80 31.27
CA GLN A 778 -3.69 4.99 30.53
C GLN A 778 -3.73 4.27 29.17
N VAL A 779 -4.14 3.00 29.13
CA VAL A 779 -4.22 2.22 27.88
C VAL A 779 -5.23 2.84 26.90
N TRP A 780 -6.40 3.29 27.40
CA TRP A 780 -7.38 4.02 26.60
C TRP A 780 -6.84 5.33 26.04
N ASP A 781 -6.19 6.13 26.87
CA ASP A 781 -5.68 7.44 26.50
C ASP A 781 -4.55 7.35 25.48
N GLU A 782 -3.59 6.43 25.68
CA GLU A 782 -2.50 6.19 24.72
C GLU A 782 -3.05 5.76 23.34
N ALA A 783 -3.99 4.81 23.31
CA ALA A 783 -4.61 4.36 22.08
C ALA A 783 -5.43 5.47 21.40
N PHE A 784 -6.20 6.24 22.17
CA PHE A 784 -7.04 7.33 21.66
C PHE A 784 -6.19 8.46 21.07
N GLN A 785 -5.17 8.90 21.79
CA GLN A 785 -4.26 9.95 21.33
C GLN A 785 -3.49 9.52 20.06
N GLN A 786 -3.08 8.24 19.98
CA GLN A 786 -2.43 7.70 18.80
C GLN A 786 -3.36 7.68 17.58
N VAL A 787 -4.59 7.15 17.73
CA VAL A 787 -5.53 6.97 16.61
C VAL A 787 -6.11 8.29 16.12
N PHE A 788 -6.58 9.14 17.05
CA PHE A 788 -7.23 10.43 16.75
C PHE A 788 -6.24 11.60 16.66
N ARG A 789 -4.92 11.36 16.81
CA ARG A 789 -3.87 12.39 16.75
C ARG A 789 -4.19 13.61 17.61
N THR A 790 -4.70 13.36 18.81
CA THR A 790 -5.17 14.39 19.76
C THR A 790 -4.35 14.35 21.05
N ARG A 791 -4.45 15.42 21.84
CA ARG A 791 -3.91 15.47 23.22
C ARG A 791 -4.99 15.30 24.29
N ARG A 792 -6.26 15.15 23.88
CA ARG A 792 -7.37 14.90 24.81
C ARG A 792 -7.26 13.49 25.38
N THR A 793 -7.77 13.33 26.60
CA THR A 793 -7.95 12.02 27.24
C THR A 793 -9.39 11.55 27.04
N THR A 794 -9.58 10.25 27.18
CA THR A 794 -10.89 9.61 27.26
C THR A 794 -11.56 9.95 28.60
N GLN A 795 -12.89 9.89 28.63
CA GLN A 795 -13.69 10.05 29.85
C GLN A 795 -14.15 8.68 30.34
N PHE A 796 -14.35 8.51 31.64
CA PHE A 796 -14.95 7.31 32.19
C PHE A 796 -16.15 7.61 33.08
N VAL A 797 -17.10 6.68 33.11
CA VAL A 797 -18.26 6.68 34.02
C VAL A 797 -18.37 5.29 34.64
N SER A 798 -18.96 5.18 35.84
CA SER A 798 -19.23 3.86 36.40
C SER A 798 -20.28 3.09 35.56
N GLU A 799 -20.01 1.81 35.27
CA GLU A 799 -20.91 0.92 34.50
C GLU A 799 -22.33 0.90 35.10
N SER A 800 -22.45 0.90 36.43
CA SER A 800 -23.72 0.87 37.16
C SER A 800 -24.46 2.22 37.21
N VAL A 801 -23.78 3.33 36.92
CA VAL A 801 -24.39 4.67 36.88
C VAL A 801 -24.97 4.95 35.50
N ALA A 802 -24.27 4.55 34.43
CA ALA A 802 -24.58 4.99 33.09
C ALA A 802 -26.04 4.74 32.64
N PRO A 803 -26.67 3.58 32.91
CA PRO A 803 -28.07 3.35 32.55
C PRO A 803 -29.04 4.38 33.15
N TYR A 804 -28.75 4.91 34.34
CA TYR A 804 -29.60 5.93 34.97
C TYR A 804 -29.70 7.20 34.13
N TYR A 805 -28.60 7.66 33.51
CA TYR A 805 -28.62 8.84 32.62
C TYR A 805 -29.53 8.61 31.41
N TYR A 806 -29.52 7.41 30.83
CA TYR A 806 -30.41 7.08 29.73
C TYR A 806 -31.88 7.00 30.18
N LEU A 807 -32.17 6.32 31.29
CA LEU A 807 -33.53 6.14 31.80
C LEU A 807 -34.18 7.46 32.26
N THR A 808 -33.39 8.38 32.80
CA THR A 808 -33.86 9.73 33.16
C THR A 808 -34.03 10.62 31.94
N ALA A 809 -33.07 10.64 31.02
CA ALA A 809 -33.17 11.41 29.77
C ALA A 809 -34.35 10.97 28.88
N THR A 810 -34.76 9.71 28.99
CA THR A 810 -35.92 9.15 28.27
C THR A 810 -37.23 9.18 29.08
N ASN A 811 -37.25 9.82 30.25
CA ASN A 811 -38.41 9.91 31.16
C ASN A 811 -38.98 8.56 31.63
N GLN A 812 -38.19 7.48 31.60
CA GLN A 812 -38.60 6.17 32.15
C GLN A 812 -38.50 6.13 33.68
N VAL A 813 -37.57 6.91 34.25
CA VAL A 813 -37.35 7.03 35.70
C VAL A 813 -37.45 8.50 36.09
N VAL A 814 -38.47 8.84 36.90
CA VAL A 814 -38.72 10.22 37.38
C VAL A 814 -39.02 10.19 38.89
N PRO A 815 -37.99 10.05 39.76
CA PRO A 815 -38.17 10.02 41.20
C PRO A 815 -38.34 11.42 41.79
N ASN A 816 -39.24 11.55 42.77
CA ASN A 816 -39.32 12.74 43.61
C ASN A 816 -38.12 12.82 44.56
N ARG A 817 -37.94 13.97 45.22
CA ARG A 817 -36.76 14.22 46.06
C ARG A 817 -36.62 13.25 47.24
N ASP A 818 -37.73 12.70 47.73
CA ASP A 818 -37.81 11.82 48.90
C ASP A 818 -37.96 10.33 48.55
N GLU A 819 -37.83 9.96 47.26
CA GLU A 819 -37.99 8.59 46.76
C GLU A 819 -36.64 7.99 46.35
N ASN A 820 -36.37 6.77 46.83
CA ASN A 820 -35.15 6.04 46.50
C ASN A 820 -35.29 5.29 45.16
N VAL A 821 -34.18 5.18 44.43
CA VAL A 821 -34.06 4.35 43.22
C VAL A 821 -32.88 3.40 43.41
N ILE A 822 -33.05 2.13 43.05
CA ILE A 822 -31.93 1.18 43.05
C ILE A 822 -31.73 0.67 41.63
N ASN A 823 -30.53 0.88 41.10
CA ASN A 823 -30.10 0.23 39.88
C ASN A 823 -29.38 -1.08 40.23
N ILE A 824 -29.78 -2.17 39.57
CA ILE A 824 -29.30 -3.54 39.77
C ILE A 824 -28.75 -4.02 38.44
N ASP A 825 -27.43 -3.98 38.30
CA ASP A 825 -26.72 -4.38 37.09
C ASP A 825 -26.30 -5.84 37.18
N ILE A 826 -27.05 -6.74 36.56
CA ILE A 826 -26.76 -8.19 36.57
C ILE A 826 -25.90 -8.51 35.35
N GLY A 827 -24.58 -8.63 35.56
CA GLY A 827 -23.62 -9.03 34.55
C GLY A 827 -23.59 -10.54 34.28
N GLY A 828 -22.50 -11.00 33.67
CA GLY A 828 -22.18 -12.44 33.58
C GLY A 828 -21.75 -12.98 34.94
N GLY A 829 -20.67 -12.41 35.52
CA GLY A 829 -20.08 -12.91 36.76
C GLY A 829 -20.34 -12.09 38.03
N THR A 830 -20.81 -10.84 37.93
CA THR A 830 -21.09 -9.96 39.08
C THR A 830 -22.45 -9.30 38.94
N THR A 831 -23.08 -9.01 40.09
CA THR A 831 -24.24 -8.12 40.20
C THR A 831 -23.82 -6.90 41.01
N ASP A 832 -23.95 -5.73 40.39
CA ASP A 832 -23.61 -4.44 41.00
C ASP A 832 -24.88 -3.67 41.35
N LEU A 833 -24.92 -3.13 42.56
CA LEU A 833 -26.02 -2.34 43.10
C LEU A 833 -25.57 -0.89 43.24
N LEU A 834 -26.41 0.03 42.76
CA LEU A 834 -26.27 1.46 42.99
C LEU A 834 -27.57 2.01 43.56
N ILE A 835 -27.50 2.58 44.76
CA ILE A 835 -28.65 3.12 45.47
C ILE A 835 -28.59 4.65 45.39
N PHE A 836 -29.60 5.23 44.74
CA PHE A 836 -29.86 6.66 44.74
C PHE A 836 -30.77 7.01 45.92
N ALA A 837 -30.27 7.91 46.77
CA ALA A 837 -31.02 8.52 47.85
C ALA A 837 -30.90 10.04 47.71
N ASP A 838 -32.00 10.76 47.95
CA ASP A 838 -32.06 12.22 47.76
C ASP A 838 -31.64 12.69 46.35
N GLN A 839 -32.02 11.94 45.31
CA GLN A 839 -31.68 12.19 43.89
C GLN A 839 -30.19 12.17 43.54
N ARG A 840 -29.33 11.60 44.40
CA ARG A 840 -27.90 11.42 44.12
C ARG A 840 -27.46 9.98 44.41
N PRO A 841 -26.42 9.47 43.73
CA PRO A 841 -25.85 8.17 44.06
C PRO A 841 -25.25 8.23 45.47
N ALA A 842 -25.69 7.35 46.38
CA ALA A 842 -25.33 7.42 47.79
C ALA A 842 -24.56 6.17 48.27
N PHE A 843 -25.01 4.98 47.85
CA PHE A 843 -24.41 3.72 48.28
C PHE A 843 -24.20 2.78 47.10
N SER A 844 -23.19 1.93 47.19
CA SER A 844 -22.94 0.84 46.26
C SER A 844 -22.68 -0.47 46.98
N SER A 845 -22.98 -1.58 46.29
CA SER A 845 -22.62 -2.94 46.72
C SER A 845 -22.33 -3.77 45.49
N SER A 846 -21.44 -4.75 45.59
CA SER A 846 -21.10 -5.66 44.49
C SER A 846 -20.94 -7.07 45.05
N PHE A 847 -21.47 -8.05 44.33
CA PHE A 847 -21.30 -9.46 44.66
C PHE A 847 -21.31 -10.35 43.41
N ARG A 848 -20.56 -11.44 43.45
CA ARG A 848 -20.48 -12.46 42.42
C ARG A 848 -21.68 -13.38 42.55
N PHE A 849 -22.85 -12.95 42.12
CA PHE A 849 -24.02 -13.82 41.93
C PHE A 849 -24.86 -13.23 40.79
N ALA A 850 -24.73 -13.81 39.60
CA ALA A 850 -25.14 -13.19 38.35
C ALA A 850 -25.50 -14.23 37.27
N GLY A 851 -25.55 -13.83 35.99
CA GLY A 851 -26.02 -14.68 34.91
C GLY A 851 -25.31 -16.03 34.79
N ASP A 852 -23.99 -16.08 35.02
CA ASP A 852 -23.20 -17.31 34.91
C ASP A 852 -23.54 -18.33 36.02
N ASP A 853 -24.16 -17.92 37.13
CA ASP A 853 -24.67 -18.86 38.14
C ASP A 853 -25.94 -19.60 37.65
N LEU A 854 -26.59 -19.10 36.61
CA LEU A 854 -27.66 -19.81 35.88
C LEU A 854 -27.10 -20.62 34.72
N TRP A 855 -26.21 -20.04 33.91
CA TRP A 855 -25.81 -20.60 32.61
C TRP A 855 -24.49 -21.37 32.63
N GLY A 856 -23.67 -21.20 33.67
CA GLY A 856 -22.33 -21.78 33.81
C GLY A 856 -22.30 -23.13 34.53
N ASP A 857 -21.10 -23.58 34.87
CA ASP A 857 -20.82 -24.92 35.40
C ASP A 857 -20.57 -24.96 36.92
N GLY A 858 -21.17 -24.04 37.68
CA GLY A 858 -20.94 -23.91 39.12
C GLY A 858 -19.47 -23.61 39.45
N TYR A 859 -18.91 -24.26 40.47
CA TYR A 859 -17.50 -24.12 40.86
C TYR A 859 -16.53 -25.05 40.07
N ALA A 860 -16.96 -25.65 38.95
CA ALA A 860 -16.09 -26.49 38.12
C ALA A 860 -14.90 -25.67 37.56
N ARG A 861 -13.69 -26.23 37.63
CA ARG A 861 -12.42 -25.50 37.35
C ARG A 861 -11.62 -26.03 36.18
N VAL A 862 -11.97 -27.20 35.65
CA VAL A 862 -11.17 -27.85 34.62
C VAL A 862 -11.58 -27.25 33.28
N GLN A 863 -10.65 -26.57 32.61
CA GLN A 863 -10.84 -26.11 31.23
C GLN A 863 -11.12 -27.32 30.34
N GLY A 864 -12.15 -27.23 29.49
CA GLY A 864 -12.64 -28.38 28.72
C GLY A 864 -13.44 -29.41 29.53
N ALA A 865 -13.85 -29.10 30.78
CA ALA A 865 -14.79 -29.95 31.51
C ALA A 865 -16.08 -30.19 30.70
N PRO A 866 -16.74 -31.35 30.86
CA PRO A 866 -18.03 -31.60 30.24
C PRO A 866 -19.04 -30.50 30.60
N LYS A 867 -19.62 -29.86 29.58
CA LYS A 867 -20.65 -28.83 29.69
C LYS A 867 -21.97 -29.45 30.17
N GLN A 868 -22.16 -29.52 31.49
CA GLN A 868 -23.23 -30.33 32.11
C GLN A 868 -24.41 -29.52 32.65
N ASN A 869 -24.40 -28.19 32.53
CA ASN A 869 -25.50 -27.33 32.97
C ASN A 869 -26.86 -27.80 32.40
N GLY A 870 -27.89 -27.91 33.25
CA GLY A 870 -29.20 -28.46 32.87
C GLY A 870 -29.96 -27.61 31.85
N LEU A 871 -29.84 -26.27 31.92
CA LEU A 871 -30.46 -25.35 30.96
C LEU A 871 -29.82 -25.46 29.58
N LEU A 872 -28.48 -25.56 29.52
CA LEU A 872 -27.76 -25.79 28.26
C LEU A 872 -28.14 -27.14 27.66
N ARG A 873 -28.16 -28.22 28.46
CA ARG A 873 -28.52 -29.57 27.99
C ARG A 873 -29.94 -29.62 27.41
N LEU A 874 -30.90 -28.95 28.06
CA LEU A 874 -32.25 -28.80 27.52
C LEU A 874 -32.23 -28.13 26.14
N GLY A 875 -31.51 -27.02 26.00
CA GLY A 875 -31.39 -26.28 24.75
C GLY A 875 -30.77 -27.10 23.63
N VAL A 876 -29.64 -27.78 23.91
CA VAL A 876 -28.97 -28.66 22.94
C VAL A 876 -29.88 -29.81 22.50
N GLN A 877 -30.54 -30.49 23.44
CA GLN A 877 -31.48 -31.56 23.12
C GLN A 877 -32.64 -31.07 22.26
N TYR A 878 -33.17 -29.87 22.56
CA TYR A 878 -34.23 -29.27 21.77
C TYR A 878 -33.75 -28.93 20.36
N VAL A 879 -32.59 -28.29 20.21
CA VAL A 879 -32.00 -27.94 18.90
C VAL A 879 -31.73 -29.17 18.05
N GLU A 880 -31.17 -30.23 18.63
CA GLU A 880 -30.94 -31.49 17.91
C GLU A 880 -32.25 -32.19 17.52
N SER A 881 -33.36 -31.91 18.21
CA SER A 881 -34.69 -32.41 17.84
C SER A 881 -35.38 -31.62 16.71
N LEU A 882 -34.90 -30.41 16.39
CA LEU A 882 -35.45 -29.61 15.30
C LEU A 882 -35.15 -30.26 13.93
N PRO A 883 -36.08 -30.21 12.96
CA PRO A 883 -35.82 -30.71 11.61
C PRO A 883 -34.66 -29.93 10.95
N ASP A 884 -33.89 -30.62 10.12
CA ASP A 884 -32.82 -29.99 9.31
C ASP A 884 -33.45 -29.23 8.12
N SER A 885 -33.40 -27.91 8.19
CA SER A 885 -33.67 -26.98 7.10
C SER A 885 -32.36 -26.31 6.65
N GLU A 886 -32.30 -25.75 5.44
CA GLU A 886 -31.11 -25.00 4.97
C GLU A 886 -30.72 -23.89 5.97
N GLU A 887 -31.69 -23.21 6.58
CA GLU A 887 -31.46 -22.14 7.54
C GLU A 887 -30.90 -22.65 8.87
N ASN A 888 -31.44 -23.74 9.44
CA ASN A 888 -31.01 -24.21 10.75
C ASN A 888 -29.71 -25.04 10.72
N GLN A 889 -29.33 -25.58 9.56
CA GLN A 889 -28.15 -26.43 9.44
C GLN A 889 -26.85 -25.66 9.74
N GLU A 890 -26.76 -24.41 9.29
CA GLU A 890 -25.61 -23.52 9.53
C GLU A 890 -25.45 -23.21 11.03
N TYR A 891 -26.51 -22.74 11.68
CA TYR A 891 -26.49 -22.42 13.12
C TYR A 891 -26.28 -23.64 14.02
N LYS A 892 -26.79 -24.82 13.61
CA LYS A 892 -26.45 -26.10 14.27
C LYS A 892 -24.95 -26.39 14.16
N GLY A 893 -24.34 -26.09 13.02
CA GLY A 893 -22.88 -26.15 12.83
C GLY A 893 -22.13 -25.25 13.82
N TYR A 894 -22.55 -23.99 13.96
CA TYR A 894 -21.97 -23.05 14.95
C TYR A 894 -22.12 -23.56 16.38
N LEU A 895 -23.29 -24.07 16.75
CA LEU A 895 -23.52 -24.65 18.07
C LEU A 895 -22.60 -25.86 18.35
N ARG A 896 -22.46 -26.78 17.39
CA ARG A 896 -21.60 -27.96 17.54
C ARG A 896 -20.13 -27.57 17.67
N ALA A 897 -19.66 -26.60 16.90
CA ALA A 897 -18.31 -26.05 17.01
C ALA A 897 -18.08 -25.42 18.40
N ALA A 898 -19.02 -24.61 18.89
CA ALA A 898 -18.96 -23.99 20.21
C ALA A 898 -18.98 -25.02 21.36
N LEU A 899 -19.76 -26.11 21.23
CA LEU A 899 -19.78 -27.20 22.21
C LEU A 899 -18.42 -27.92 22.31
N GLN A 900 -17.77 -28.13 21.17
CA GLN A 900 -16.46 -28.78 21.07
C GLN A 900 -15.28 -27.85 21.44
N ASN A 901 -15.50 -26.54 21.45
CA ASN A 901 -14.46 -25.58 21.79
C ASN A 901 -14.09 -25.68 23.29
N PRO A 902 -12.82 -26.00 23.63
CA PRO A 902 -12.38 -26.14 25.01
C PRO A 902 -12.26 -24.81 25.77
N ASP A 903 -12.18 -23.68 25.05
CA ASP A 903 -12.12 -22.33 25.62
C ASP A 903 -13.51 -21.76 25.93
N PHE A 904 -14.58 -22.45 25.53
CA PHE A 904 -15.97 -22.05 25.78
C PHE A 904 -16.53 -22.79 27.01
N SER A 905 -17.10 -22.03 27.95
CA SER A 905 -17.89 -22.53 29.09
C SER A 905 -19.34 -22.83 28.69
N SER A 906 -20.13 -23.46 29.58
CA SER A 906 -21.58 -23.61 29.35
C SER A 906 -22.30 -22.28 29.17
N ALA A 907 -21.85 -21.22 29.88
CA ALA A 907 -22.43 -19.88 29.74
C ALA A 907 -22.17 -19.30 28.35
N ASP A 908 -20.99 -19.54 27.78
CA ASP A 908 -20.61 -19.08 26.44
C ASP A 908 -21.46 -19.72 25.35
N VAL A 909 -21.64 -21.04 25.42
CA VAL A 909 -22.50 -21.77 24.48
C VAL A 909 -23.96 -21.36 24.63
N THR A 910 -24.42 -21.12 25.87
CA THR A 910 -25.79 -20.65 26.10
C THR A 910 -26.01 -19.24 25.56
N SER A 911 -25.02 -18.34 25.64
CA SER A 911 -25.11 -17.03 25.01
C SER A 911 -25.24 -17.14 23.49
N LEU A 912 -24.66 -18.15 22.85
CA LEU A 912 -24.81 -18.43 21.42
C LEU A 912 -26.22 -18.92 21.08
N LEU A 913 -26.80 -19.80 21.92
CA LEU A 913 -28.20 -20.22 21.77
C LEU A 913 -29.18 -19.04 21.82
N PHE A 914 -28.91 -18.04 22.68
CA PHE A 914 -29.70 -16.81 22.72
C PHE A 914 -29.47 -15.92 21.49
N ALA A 915 -28.22 -15.78 21.03
CA ALA A 915 -27.90 -14.99 19.84
C ALA A 915 -28.59 -15.54 18.58
N TYR A 916 -28.67 -16.86 18.44
CA TYR A 916 -29.31 -17.52 17.31
C TYR A 916 -30.71 -18.05 17.66
N ASN A 917 -31.41 -17.41 18.61
CA ASN A 917 -32.71 -17.89 19.08
C ASN A 917 -33.77 -17.97 17.96
N ASP A 918 -33.70 -17.11 16.94
CA ASP A 918 -34.66 -17.13 15.82
C ASP A 918 -34.57 -18.41 14.99
N ALA A 919 -33.34 -18.90 14.77
CA ALA A 919 -33.09 -20.17 14.07
C ALA A 919 -33.18 -21.39 15.01
N LEU A 920 -32.55 -21.31 16.19
CA LEU A 920 -32.38 -22.42 17.13
C LEU A 920 -33.55 -22.59 18.12
N ARG A 921 -34.45 -21.61 18.22
CA ARG A 921 -35.68 -21.63 19.04
C ARG A 921 -35.45 -22.00 20.51
N PHE A 922 -34.31 -21.62 21.09
CA PHE A 922 -33.93 -21.99 22.45
C PHE A 922 -34.97 -21.55 23.50
N THR A 923 -35.47 -20.31 23.40
CA THR A 923 -36.46 -19.76 24.34
C THR A 923 -37.75 -20.58 24.38
N GLN A 924 -38.15 -21.19 23.25
CA GLN A 924 -39.32 -22.06 23.19
C GLN A 924 -39.16 -23.30 24.06
N SER A 925 -37.94 -23.87 24.13
CA SER A 925 -37.65 -25.05 24.96
C SER A 925 -37.91 -24.80 26.45
N LEU A 926 -37.70 -23.56 26.92
CA LEU A 926 -37.91 -23.17 28.32
C LEU A 926 -39.40 -23.09 28.68
N GLY A 927 -40.30 -22.94 27.71
CA GLY A 927 -41.74 -22.86 27.92
C GLY A 927 -42.47 -24.21 28.01
N LEU A 928 -41.78 -25.33 27.77
CA LEU A 928 -42.38 -26.65 27.54
C LEU A 928 -41.79 -27.72 28.48
N GLY A 929 -42.62 -28.68 28.92
CA GLY A 929 -42.18 -29.87 29.65
C GLY A 929 -41.17 -29.59 30.77
N LYS A 930 -39.98 -30.23 30.70
CA LYS A 930 -38.85 -30.02 31.62
C LYS A 930 -38.34 -28.58 31.68
N GLY A 931 -38.54 -27.78 30.63
CA GLY A 931 -38.25 -26.34 30.65
C GLY A 931 -39.03 -25.59 31.72
N ARG A 932 -40.32 -25.89 31.90
CA ARG A 932 -41.15 -25.26 32.95
C ARG A 932 -40.68 -25.60 34.37
N GLN A 933 -40.13 -26.80 34.56
CA GLN A 933 -39.48 -27.20 35.81
C GLN A 933 -38.20 -26.38 36.04
N LEU A 934 -37.33 -26.29 35.03
CA LEU A 934 -36.07 -25.56 35.09
C LEU A 934 -36.24 -24.04 35.26
N ARG A 935 -37.41 -23.45 34.96
CA ARG A 935 -37.68 -22.03 35.26
C ARG A 935 -37.62 -21.70 36.75
N VAL A 936 -37.70 -22.70 37.65
CA VAL A 936 -37.47 -22.48 39.09
C VAL A 936 -36.10 -21.86 39.37
N MET A 937 -35.11 -22.14 38.52
CA MET A 937 -33.76 -21.56 38.60
C MET A 937 -33.81 -20.03 38.51
N PHE A 938 -34.56 -19.51 37.53
CA PHE A 938 -34.73 -18.07 37.33
C PHE A 938 -35.44 -17.41 38.51
N TYR A 939 -36.46 -18.08 39.06
CA TYR A 939 -37.20 -17.60 40.22
C TYR A 939 -36.32 -17.54 41.48
N LEU A 940 -35.58 -18.61 41.77
CA LEU A 940 -34.69 -18.67 42.94
C LEU A 940 -33.56 -17.65 42.83
N HIS A 941 -32.92 -17.54 41.67
CA HIS A 941 -31.86 -16.57 41.44
C HIS A 941 -32.37 -15.13 41.60
N TYR A 942 -33.50 -14.79 40.96
CA TYR A 942 -34.11 -13.47 41.07
C TYR A 942 -34.49 -13.13 42.51
N THR A 943 -35.22 -14.01 43.19
CA THR A 943 -35.72 -13.73 44.54
C THR A 943 -34.60 -13.68 45.56
N ALA A 944 -33.49 -14.42 45.37
CA ALA A 944 -32.30 -14.30 46.21
C ALA A 944 -31.66 -12.91 46.13
N ILE A 945 -31.54 -12.35 44.92
CA ILE A 945 -31.03 -10.98 44.72
C ILE A 945 -31.96 -9.97 45.40
N ILE A 946 -33.27 -10.06 45.15
CA ILE A 946 -34.26 -9.16 45.76
C ILE A 946 -34.23 -9.26 47.30
N TYR A 947 -34.17 -10.47 47.85
CA TYR A 947 -34.09 -10.69 49.29
C TYR A 947 -32.85 -10.03 49.88
N HIS A 948 -31.69 -10.19 49.24
CA HIS A 948 -30.45 -9.54 49.69
C HIS A 948 -30.50 -8.01 49.57
N VAL A 949 -31.04 -7.47 48.47
CA VAL A 949 -31.24 -6.02 48.30
C VAL A 949 -32.15 -5.46 49.40
N ALA A 950 -33.21 -6.19 49.74
CA ALA A 950 -34.14 -5.82 50.81
C ALA A 950 -33.43 -5.80 52.18
N GLN A 951 -32.59 -6.80 52.48
CA GLN A 951 -31.74 -6.80 53.67
C GLN A 951 -30.79 -5.59 53.71
N LEU A 952 -30.19 -5.24 52.57
CA LEU A 952 -29.29 -4.08 52.48
C LEU A 952 -30.02 -2.75 52.72
N VAL A 953 -31.20 -2.56 52.12
CA VAL A 953 -32.06 -1.38 52.34
C VAL A 953 -32.43 -1.24 53.81
N GLN A 954 -32.80 -2.34 54.46
CA GLN A 954 -33.13 -2.37 55.89
C GLN A 954 -31.92 -2.03 56.76
N HIS A 955 -30.76 -2.62 56.48
CA HIS A 955 -29.51 -2.36 57.21
C HIS A 955 -29.07 -0.90 57.13
N LEU A 956 -29.26 -0.27 55.96
CA LEU A 956 -28.94 1.14 55.75
C LEU A 956 -29.97 2.12 56.31
N GLY A 957 -31.08 1.63 56.87
CA GLY A 957 -32.17 2.48 57.37
C GLY A 957 -32.88 3.29 56.28
N LEU A 958 -32.86 2.80 55.03
CA LEU A 958 -33.46 3.48 53.88
C LEU A 958 -34.93 3.09 53.73
N LYS A 959 -35.74 4.01 53.20
CA LYS A 959 -37.11 3.68 52.76
C LYS A 959 -37.05 2.70 51.58
N ALA A 960 -38.05 1.83 51.48
CA ALA A 960 -38.25 0.98 50.31
C ALA A 960 -38.26 1.85 49.02
N PRO A 961 -37.57 1.43 47.95
CA PRO A 961 -37.41 2.25 46.76
C PRO A 961 -38.72 2.39 45.98
N ARG A 962 -38.85 3.47 45.19
CA ARG A 962 -39.93 3.58 44.19
C ARG A 962 -39.62 2.77 42.93
N TYR A 963 -38.37 2.76 42.51
CA TYR A 963 -37.94 2.08 41.29
C TYR A 963 -36.83 1.08 41.60
N LEU A 964 -37.01 -0.16 41.13
CA LEU A 964 -35.89 -1.08 40.90
C LEU A 964 -35.63 -1.15 39.40
N CYS A 965 -34.50 -0.62 38.99
CA CYS A 965 -34.05 -0.64 37.60
C CYS A 965 -33.09 -1.81 37.43
N PHE A 966 -33.34 -2.67 36.46
CA PHE A 966 -32.46 -3.79 36.11
C PHE A 966 -31.72 -3.46 34.82
N SER A 967 -30.39 -3.59 34.88
CA SER A 967 -29.48 -3.53 33.74
C SER A 967 -28.59 -4.77 33.66
N GLY A 968 -27.66 -4.79 32.72
CA GLY A 968 -26.77 -5.91 32.47
C GLY A 968 -27.43 -7.05 31.71
N LYS A 969 -26.66 -7.74 30.86
CA LYS A 969 -27.17 -8.83 29.99
C LYS A 969 -27.71 -10.01 30.81
N GLY A 970 -27.17 -10.22 32.01
CA GLY A 970 -27.64 -11.24 32.94
C GLY A 970 -29.06 -10.99 33.44
N SER A 971 -29.59 -9.76 33.38
CA SER A 971 -30.99 -9.48 33.77
C SER A 971 -32.02 -9.87 32.70
N LEU A 972 -31.60 -10.19 31.47
CA LEU A 972 -32.53 -10.50 30.37
C LEU A 972 -33.37 -11.75 30.61
N TYR A 973 -32.93 -12.67 31.48
CA TYR A 973 -33.75 -13.83 31.86
C TYR A 973 -35.05 -13.40 32.54
N LEU A 974 -35.16 -12.17 33.06
CA LEU A 974 -36.40 -11.67 33.64
C LEU A 974 -37.54 -11.63 32.63
N ARG A 975 -37.26 -11.41 31.33
CA ARG A 975 -38.27 -11.58 30.26
C ARG A 975 -38.73 -13.02 30.10
N LEU A 976 -37.80 -13.96 30.29
CA LEU A 976 -38.07 -15.39 30.28
C LEU A 976 -38.86 -15.79 31.53
N LEU A 977 -38.64 -15.13 32.67
CA LEU A 977 -39.37 -15.38 33.92
C LEU A 977 -40.79 -14.80 33.84
N SER A 978 -40.97 -13.58 33.36
CA SER A 978 -42.29 -12.94 33.20
C SER A 978 -43.18 -13.62 32.16
N GLY A 979 -42.61 -14.44 31.27
CA GLY A 979 -43.37 -15.12 30.20
C GLY A 979 -43.87 -14.16 29.11
N GLY A 980 -43.23 -13.00 28.96
CA GLY A 980 -43.60 -11.97 27.99
C GLY A 980 -43.14 -10.56 28.39
N SER A 981 -43.66 -9.53 27.72
CA SER A 981 -43.28 -8.13 27.94
C SER A 981 -43.82 -7.51 29.23
N SER A 982 -44.82 -8.11 29.88
CA SER A 982 -45.40 -7.59 31.12
C SER A 982 -44.58 -8.00 32.34
N LEU A 983 -44.02 -7.02 33.06
CA LEU A 983 -43.31 -7.26 34.32
C LEU A 983 -44.22 -7.34 35.54
N ALA A 984 -45.55 -7.31 35.38
CA ALA A 984 -46.49 -7.21 36.51
C ALA A 984 -46.40 -8.39 37.51
N ALA A 985 -46.13 -9.61 37.04
CA ALA A 985 -45.89 -10.75 37.93
C ALA A 985 -44.59 -10.59 38.72
N ILE A 986 -43.54 -10.09 38.06
CA ILE A 986 -42.25 -9.80 38.69
C ILE A 986 -42.41 -8.68 39.73
N GLU A 987 -43.13 -7.60 39.42
CA GLU A 987 -43.42 -6.51 40.37
C GLU A 987 -44.13 -7.04 41.63
N ARG A 988 -45.12 -7.94 41.47
CA ARG A 988 -45.83 -8.56 42.61
C ARG A 988 -44.92 -9.44 43.46
N ILE A 989 -44.12 -10.30 42.81
CA ILE A 989 -43.13 -11.15 43.51
C ILE A 989 -42.15 -10.28 44.28
N THR A 990 -41.60 -9.23 43.65
CA THR A 990 -40.65 -8.33 44.28
C THR A 990 -41.23 -7.64 45.49
N LYS A 991 -42.48 -7.15 45.40
CA LYS A 991 -43.15 -6.54 46.55
C LYS A 991 -43.30 -7.51 47.71
N ALA A 992 -43.77 -8.73 47.43
CA ALA A 992 -43.96 -9.77 48.44
C ALA A 992 -42.63 -10.18 49.10
N VAL A 993 -41.55 -10.33 48.32
CA VAL A 993 -40.21 -10.64 48.86
C VAL A 993 -39.66 -9.48 49.69
N PHE A 994 -39.78 -8.23 49.23
CA PHE A 994 -39.35 -7.05 50.00
C PHE A 994 -40.08 -6.95 51.34
N LYS A 995 -41.41 -7.15 51.32
CA LYS A 995 -42.24 -7.16 52.53
C LYS A 995 -41.85 -8.31 53.46
N GLY A 996 -41.66 -9.51 52.93
CA GLY A 996 -41.24 -10.68 53.70
C GLY A 996 -39.85 -10.55 54.34
N ALA A 997 -38.92 -9.86 53.65
CA ALA A 997 -37.57 -9.64 54.13
C ALA A 997 -37.48 -8.49 55.16
N THR A 998 -38.13 -7.35 54.88
CA THR A 998 -38.00 -6.12 55.69
C THR A 998 -39.09 -5.94 56.74
N GLY A 999 -40.24 -6.61 56.59
CA GLY A 999 -41.46 -6.36 57.35
C GLY A 999 -42.21 -5.09 56.94
N VAL A 1000 -41.75 -4.36 55.92
CA VAL A 1000 -42.32 -3.07 55.48
C VAL A 1000 -42.92 -3.21 54.08
N GLU A 1001 -44.13 -2.67 53.90
CA GLU A 1001 -44.79 -2.66 52.60
C GLU A 1001 -44.11 -1.66 51.65
N PRO A 1002 -43.74 -2.07 50.41
CA PRO A 1002 -43.23 -1.13 49.40
C PRO A 1002 -44.28 -0.07 49.01
N PRO A 1003 -43.86 1.09 48.48
CA PRO A 1003 -44.79 2.16 48.13
C PRO A 1003 -45.78 1.74 47.03
N ALA A 1004 -46.98 2.32 47.03
CA ALA A 1004 -48.05 1.95 46.10
C ALA A 1004 -47.65 2.11 44.62
N ASN A 1005 -46.87 3.14 44.32
CA ASN A 1005 -46.32 3.46 42.99
C ASN A 1005 -44.99 2.74 42.67
N PHE A 1006 -44.60 1.71 43.43
CA PHE A 1006 -43.41 0.89 43.16
C PHE A 1006 -43.44 0.28 41.76
N ARG A 1007 -42.30 0.34 41.05
CA ARG A 1007 -42.13 -0.21 39.71
C ARG A 1007 -40.82 -0.98 39.56
N VAL A 1008 -40.88 -2.05 38.78
CA VAL A 1008 -39.70 -2.75 38.27
C VAL A 1008 -39.52 -2.34 36.80
N ILE A 1009 -38.36 -1.78 36.49
CA ILE A 1009 -37.99 -1.36 35.14
C ILE A 1009 -36.87 -2.26 34.67
N LEU A 1010 -37.03 -2.87 33.50
CA LEU A 1010 -35.98 -3.63 32.84
C LEU A 1010 -35.54 -2.84 31.61
N ALA A 1011 -34.25 -2.55 31.50
CA ALA A 1011 -33.71 -1.90 30.31
C ALA A 1011 -33.91 -2.80 29.07
N ASP A 1012 -34.42 -2.23 27.97
CA ASP A 1012 -34.84 -3.03 26.81
C ASP A 1012 -33.68 -3.78 26.14
N ASN A 1013 -32.56 -3.09 25.99
CA ASN A 1013 -31.27 -3.68 25.68
C ASN A 1013 -30.25 -3.12 26.69
N PRO A 1014 -29.87 -3.89 27.73
CA PRO A 1014 -29.09 -3.35 28.83
C PRO A 1014 -27.71 -2.83 28.44
N LYS A 1015 -27.04 -3.44 27.45
CA LYS A 1015 -25.73 -2.95 26.95
C LYS A 1015 -25.88 -1.66 26.14
N GLU A 1016 -26.98 -1.51 25.41
CA GLU A 1016 -27.33 -0.23 24.79
C GLU A 1016 -27.64 0.82 25.85
N ALA A 1017 -28.40 0.51 26.91
CA ALA A 1017 -28.73 1.48 27.95
C ALA A 1017 -27.47 2.07 28.63
N THR A 1018 -26.48 1.23 28.95
CA THR A 1018 -25.18 1.67 29.49
C THR A 1018 -24.46 2.61 28.52
N THR A 1019 -24.25 2.17 27.28
CA THR A 1019 -23.54 2.97 26.25
C THR A 1019 -24.30 4.25 25.88
N ASN A 1020 -25.62 4.20 25.70
CA ASN A 1020 -26.47 5.36 25.44
C ASN A 1020 -26.40 6.37 26.59
N GLY A 1021 -26.38 5.89 27.83
CA GLY A 1021 -26.16 6.71 29.01
C GLY A 1021 -24.82 7.43 29.00
N GLY A 1022 -23.74 6.75 28.59
CA GLY A 1022 -22.43 7.38 28.41
C GLY A 1022 -22.36 8.37 27.24
N VAL A 1023 -23.12 8.16 26.16
CA VAL A 1023 -23.22 9.15 25.07
C VAL A 1023 -23.88 10.44 25.58
N LEU A 1024 -24.93 10.31 26.39
CA LEU A 1024 -25.69 11.42 26.98
C LEU A 1024 -25.02 12.04 28.22
N PHE A 1025 -23.93 11.46 28.70
CA PHE A 1025 -23.19 11.98 29.84
C PHE A 1025 -22.57 13.34 29.47
N GLU A 1026 -22.94 14.38 30.22
CA GLU A 1026 -22.32 15.71 30.15
C GLU A 1026 -21.28 15.87 31.27
N ASP A 1027 -20.08 16.31 30.88
CA ASP A 1027 -18.98 16.53 31.81
C ASP A 1027 -19.19 17.85 32.57
N SER A 1028 -20.08 17.83 33.57
CA SER A 1028 -20.18 18.92 34.55
C SER A 1028 -19.29 18.60 35.75
N SER A 1029 -18.59 19.61 36.28
CA SER A 1029 -17.70 19.48 37.44
C SER A 1029 -18.41 18.97 38.71
N THR A 1030 -19.74 19.11 38.78
CA THR A 1030 -20.60 18.60 39.86
C THR A 1030 -20.75 17.09 39.83
N SER A 1031 -20.82 16.48 38.65
CA SER A 1031 -21.07 15.04 38.49
C SER A 1031 -19.92 14.20 39.05
N HIS A 1032 -18.66 14.56 38.79
CA HIS A 1032 -17.50 13.81 39.27
C HIS A 1032 -17.39 13.77 40.81
N ALA A 1033 -17.71 14.89 41.48
CA ALA A 1033 -17.64 14.98 42.94
C ALA A 1033 -18.68 14.11 43.66
N ASP A 1034 -19.82 13.82 43.03
CA ASP A 1034 -20.85 12.94 43.61
C ASP A 1034 -20.44 11.45 43.55
N PHE A 1035 -19.60 11.04 42.59
CA PHE A 1035 -19.15 9.65 42.43
C PHE A 1035 -18.03 9.25 43.39
N ASP A 1036 -17.11 10.16 43.70
CA ASP A 1036 -16.04 9.91 44.68
C ASP A 1036 -16.57 9.70 46.11
N ASN A 1037 -17.82 10.10 46.38
CA ASN A 1037 -18.46 10.03 47.69
C ASN A 1037 -19.44 8.85 47.86
N ILE A 1038 -19.51 7.93 46.89
CA ILE A 1038 -20.37 6.74 47.02
C ILE A 1038 -19.79 5.80 48.08
N ARG A 1039 -20.57 5.51 49.13
CA ARG A 1039 -20.16 4.57 50.17
C ARG A 1039 -20.41 3.13 49.73
N THR A 1040 -19.34 2.34 49.59
CA THR A 1040 -19.43 0.89 49.40
C THR A 1040 -19.88 0.20 50.69
N VAL A 1041 -20.84 -0.71 50.60
CA VAL A 1041 -21.42 -1.46 51.73
C VAL A 1041 -21.49 -2.93 51.34
N LYS A 1042 -21.00 -3.82 52.21
CA LYS A 1042 -20.98 -5.27 51.94
C LYS A 1042 -21.47 -6.04 53.15
N TYR A 1043 -22.65 -6.64 53.08
CA TYR A 1043 -23.17 -7.42 54.20
C TYR A 1043 -22.43 -8.74 54.37
N SER A 1044 -22.22 -9.24 55.59
CA SER A 1044 -21.55 -10.54 55.80
C SER A 1044 -22.33 -11.74 55.24
N GLY A 1045 -23.66 -11.59 55.13
CA GLY A 1045 -24.59 -12.64 54.70
C GLY A 1045 -25.30 -13.36 55.85
N ALA A 1046 -24.96 -13.05 57.11
CA ALA A 1046 -25.70 -13.49 58.30
C ALA A 1046 -26.99 -12.69 58.48
N ILE A 1047 -27.96 -13.21 59.27
CA ILE A 1047 -29.27 -12.56 59.51
C ILE A 1047 -29.09 -11.16 60.11
N GLU A 1048 -28.27 -11.02 61.16
CA GLU A 1048 -27.87 -9.77 61.81
C GLU A 1048 -26.38 -9.47 61.54
N GLY A 1049 -25.99 -9.52 60.26
CA GLY A 1049 -24.63 -9.28 59.82
C GLY A 1049 -24.16 -7.83 60.01
N ASN A 1050 -22.85 -7.65 60.17
CA ASN A 1050 -22.22 -6.33 60.08
C ASN A 1050 -21.74 -6.08 58.65
N ASP A 1051 -21.49 -4.81 58.33
CA ASP A 1051 -20.79 -4.40 57.11
C ASP A 1051 -19.34 -4.93 57.17
N ILE A 1052 -18.97 -5.78 56.21
CA ILE A 1052 -17.67 -6.44 56.05
C ILE A 1052 -16.54 -5.41 56.02
N GLU A 1053 -16.73 -4.29 55.31
CA GLU A 1053 -15.71 -3.25 55.20
C GLU A 1053 -15.49 -2.54 56.54
N SER A 1054 -16.59 -2.23 57.25
CA SER A 1054 -16.53 -1.60 58.57
C SER A 1054 -15.83 -2.46 59.62
N THR A 1055 -16.02 -3.78 59.54
CA THR A 1055 -15.46 -4.76 60.50
C THR A 1055 -14.13 -5.35 60.05
N ARG A 1056 -13.73 -5.10 58.79
CA ARG A 1056 -12.58 -5.74 58.13
C ARG A 1056 -12.58 -7.25 58.29
N LEU A 1057 -13.74 -7.87 58.10
CA LEU A 1057 -13.91 -9.33 58.25
C LEU A 1057 -13.05 -10.08 57.24
N LYS A 1058 -12.15 -10.94 57.70
CA LYS A 1058 -11.21 -11.71 56.87
C LYS A 1058 -11.60 -13.19 56.81
N LEU A 1059 -11.09 -13.89 55.79
CA LEU A 1059 -11.40 -15.31 55.60
C LEU A 1059 -11.08 -16.20 56.83
N PRO A 1060 -9.92 -16.06 57.53
CA PRO A 1060 -9.64 -16.86 58.72
C PRO A 1060 -10.61 -16.62 59.90
N GLN A 1061 -11.37 -15.52 59.87
CA GLN A 1061 -12.36 -15.17 60.88
C GLN A 1061 -13.76 -15.73 60.54
N VAL A 1062 -13.91 -16.44 59.41
CA VAL A 1062 -15.14 -17.16 59.07
C VAL A 1062 -15.20 -18.47 59.85
N ASP A 1063 -15.59 -18.35 61.12
CA ASP A 1063 -15.71 -19.47 62.05
C ASP A 1063 -17.00 -20.30 61.84
N ALA A 1064 -17.17 -21.36 62.63
CA ALA A 1064 -18.35 -22.22 62.55
C ALA A 1064 -19.67 -21.46 62.83
N THR A 1065 -19.62 -20.45 63.70
CA THR A 1065 -20.79 -19.63 64.07
C THR A 1065 -21.25 -18.78 62.89
N LEU A 1066 -20.32 -18.10 62.22
CA LEU A 1066 -20.65 -17.29 61.05
C LEU A 1066 -21.14 -18.17 59.89
N LYS A 1067 -20.50 -19.32 59.64
CA LYS A 1067 -20.99 -20.28 58.63
C LYS A 1067 -22.43 -20.71 58.92
N GLN A 1068 -22.73 -21.06 60.17
CA GLN A 1068 -24.06 -21.49 60.57
C GLN A 1068 -25.10 -20.37 60.38
N THR A 1069 -24.80 -19.14 60.78
CA THR A 1069 -25.73 -18.01 60.62
C THR A 1069 -25.97 -17.61 59.16
N VAL A 1070 -24.99 -17.79 58.27
CA VAL A 1070 -25.15 -17.64 56.81
C VAL A 1070 -26.07 -18.74 56.26
N LEU A 1071 -25.89 -19.99 56.70
CA LEU A 1071 -26.77 -21.10 56.34
C LEU A 1071 -28.20 -20.87 56.85
N ASP A 1072 -28.37 -20.39 58.07
CA ASP A 1072 -29.68 -20.06 58.64
C ASP A 1072 -30.38 -18.93 57.86
N ASN A 1073 -29.64 -17.91 57.42
CA ASN A 1073 -30.20 -16.88 56.54
C ASN A 1073 -30.65 -17.47 55.19
N THR A 1074 -29.89 -18.42 54.64
CA THR A 1074 -30.27 -19.14 53.41
C THR A 1074 -31.51 -20.00 53.62
N ARG A 1075 -31.62 -20.72 54.75
CA ARG A 1075 -32.83 -21.49 55.11
C ARG A 1075 -34.06 -20.58 55.21
N ARG A 1076 -33.93 -19.44 55.88
CA ARG A 1076 -35.01 -18.43 55.97
C ARG A 1076 -35.43 -17.90 54.61
N PHE A 1077 -34.48 -17.66 53.70
CA PHE A 1077 -34.78 -17.30 52.32
C PHE A 1077 -35.57 -18.41 51.61
N LEU A 1078 -35.12 -19.66 51.68
CA LEU A 1078 -35.79 -20.80 51.06
C LEU A 1078 -37.20 -21.01 51.63
N ASP A 1079 -37.37 -20.88 52.94
CA ASP A 1079 -38.68 -20.93 53.62
C ASP A 1079 -39.61 -19.84 53.07
N LEU A 1080 -39.11 -18.59 52.96
CA LEU A 1080 -39.88 -17.48 52.42
C LEU A 1080 -40.36 -17.75 50.99
N VAL A 1081 -39.47 -18.21 50.10
CA VAL A 1081 -39.77 -18.26 48.66
C VAL A 1081 -40.40 -19.56 48.17
N LEU A 1082 -40.26 -20.67 48.92
CA LEU A 1082 -40.82 -21.98 48.57
C LEU A 1082 -42.03 -22.38 49.42
N ASP A 1083 -42.11 -21.91 50.68
CA ASP A 1083 -43.20 -22.26 51.60
C ASP A 1083 -44.04 -21.06 52.05
N GLY A 1084 -43.52 -19.83 51.99
CA GLY A 1084 -44.20 -18.64 52.48
C GLY A 1084 -45.53 -18.35 51.77
N ASP A 1085 -46.57 -18.10 52.56
CA ASP A 1085 -47.96 -17.98 52.10
C ASP A 1085 -48.19 -16.86 51.06
N GLU A 1086 -47.46 -15.74 51.16
CA GLU A 1086 -47.60 -14.61 50.23
C GLU A 1086 -46.71 -14.74 48.99
N VAL A 1087 -45.55 -15.41 49.10
CA VAL A 1087 -44.51 -15.41 48.06
C VAL A 1087 -44.55 -16.69 47.23
N ALA A 1088 -44.58 -17.86 47.87
CA ALA A 1088 -44.46 -19.15 47.18
C ALA A 1088 -45.59 -19.44 46.16
N PRO A 1089 -46.86 -19.04 46.38
CA PRO A 1089 -47.90 -19.22 45.37
C PRO A 1089 -47.64 -18.44 44.07
N LEU A 1090 -46.89 -17.33 44.12
CA LEU A 1090 -46.61 -16.48 42.96
C LEU A 1090 -45.65 -17.13 41.96
N MET A 1091 -44.99 -18.25 42.30
CA MET A 1091 -44.19 -19.04 41.34
C MET A 1091 -45.02 -19.48 40.12
N ARG A 1092 -46.31 -19.74 40.31
CA ARG A 1092 -47.21 -20.13 39.21
C ARG A 1092 -47.45 -18.99 38.22
N ASP A 1093 -47.43 -17.74 38.69
CA ASP A 1093 -47.65 -16.55 37.87
C ASP A 1093 -46.50 -16.29 36.89
N VAL A 1094 -45.33 -16.84 37.18
CA VAL A 1094 -44.15 -16.84 36.31
C VAL A 1094 -43.95 -18.18 35.61
N GLY A 1095 -44.96 -19.05 35.63
CA GLY A 1095 -45.00 -20.33 34.92
C GLY A 1095 -43.90 -21.31 35.34
N VAL A 1096 -43.54 -21.30 36.63
CA VAL A 1096 -42.71 -22.32 37.25
C VAL A 1096 -43.62 -23.47 37.71
N ASP A 1097 -43.30 -24.68 37.26
CA ASP A 1097 -44.08 -25.88 37.57
C ASP A 1097 -43.15 -26.95 38.16
N VAL A 1098 -43.03 -26.98 39.49
CA VAL A 1098 -42.16 -27.89 40.24
C VAL A 1098 -42.82 -28.36 41.53
N ASP A 1099 -42.38 -29.52 42.02
CA ASP A 1099 -42.60 -29.94 43.40
C ASP A 1099 -41.72 -29.10 44.34
N ARG A 1100 -42.34 -28.11 45.00
CA ARG A 1100 -41.67 -27.15 45.89
C ARG A 1100 -40.95 -27.83 47.05
N THR A 1101 -41.57 -28.86 47.64
CA THR A 1101 -41.00 -29.61 48.77
C THR A 1101 -39.73 -30.33 48.32
N ARG A 1102 -39.79 -30.99 47.15
CA ARG A 1102 -38.61 -31.66 46.60
C ARG A 1102 -37.49 -30.70 46.26
N VAL A 1103 -37.78 -29.55 45.65
CA VAL A 1103 -36.77 -28.53 45.36
C VAL A 1103 -36.13 -28.03 46.65
N LYS A 1104 -36.93 -27.74 47.68
CA LYS A 1104 -36.45 -27.30 49.00
C LYS A 1104 -35.55 -28.35 49.63
N ASP A 1105 -36.01 -29.59 49.74
CA ASP A 1105 -35.26 -30.70 50.34
C ASP A 1105 -33.93 -30.95 49.63
N PHE A 1106 -33.92 -30.81 48.30
CA PHE A 1106 -32.69 -30.89 47.52
C PHE A 1106 -31.72 -29.76 47.87
N LEU A 1107 -32.17 -28.50 47.80
CA LEU A 1107 -31.32 -27.35 48.11
C LEU A 1107 -30.79 -27.38 49.55
N LEU A 1108 -31.61 -27.78 50.52
CA LEU A 1108 -31.18 -27.88 51.92
C LEU A 1108 -30.04 -28.88 52.14
N ARG A 1109 -29.93 -29.93 51.31
CA ARG A 1109 -28.79 -30.87 51.32
C ARG A 1109 -27.54 -30.30 50.67
N GLU A 1110 -27.69 -29.36 49.74
CA GLU A 1110 -26.59 -28.87 48.89
C GLU A 1110 -25.97 -27.54 49.37
N ILE A 1111 -26.68 -26.74 50.15
CA ILE A 1111 -26.26 -25.36 50.50
C ILE A 1111 -24.95 -25.31 51.31
N GLU A 1112 -24.72 -26.30 52.17
CA GLU A 1112 -23.51 -26.38 53.01
C GLU A 1112 -22.27 -26.77 52.18
N ASP A 1113 -22.43 -27.73 51.27
CA ASP A 1113 -21.40 -28.11 50.32
C ASP A 1113 -21.05 -26.95 49.38
N SER A 1114 -22.06 -26.21 48.91
CA SER A 1114 -21.85 -25.01 48.08
C SER A 1114 -21.05 -23.93 48.83
N LEU A 1115 -21.41 -23.63 50.09
CA LEU A 1115 -20.68 -22.68 50.91
C LEU A 1115 -19.23 -23.12 51.12
N SER A 1116 -19.01 -24.39 51.43
CA SER A 1116 -17.68 -24.96 51.67
C SER A 1116 -16.80 -24.88 50.42
N LEU A 1117 -17.33 -25.26 49.25
CA LEU A 1117 -16.62 -25.16 47.97
C LEU A 1117 -16.22 -23.72 47.63
N GLY A 1118 -17.13 -22.77 47.87
CA GLY A 1118 -16.86 -21.37 47.62
C GLY A 1118 -15.86 -20.77 48.62
N LEU A 1119 -15.89 -21.16 49.90
CA LEU A 1119 -14.85 -20.78 50.87
C LEU A 1119 -13.48 -21.33 50.47
N HIS A 1120 -13.41 -22.59 50.00
CA HIS A 1120 -12.17 -23.15 49.43
C HIS A 1120 -11.72 -22.46 48.14
N GLN A 1121 -12.61 -21.74 47.45
CA GLN A 1121 -12.25 -20.88 46.34
C GLN A 1121 -11.64 -19.57 46.80
N LEU A 1122 -12.28 -18.93 47.78
CA LEU A 1122 -11.77 -17.72 48.41
C LEU A 1122 -10.38 -17.95 49.00
N ASP A 1123 -10.16 -19.06 49.71
CA ASP A 1123 -8.88 -19.41 50.33
C ASP A 1123 -7.72 -19.54 49.31
N ARG A 1124 -8.04 -19.91 48.07
CA ARG A 1124 -7.06 -20.01 46.99
C ARG A 1124 -6.81 -18.68 46.27
N GLN A 1125 -7.71 -17.71 46.40
CA GLN A 1125 -7.69 -16.46 45.65
C GLN A 1125 -7.32 -15.24 46.51
N LEU A 1126 -7.64 -15.27 47.80
CA LEU A 1126 -7.35 -14.19 48.74
C LEU A 1126 -6.11 -14.50 49.58
N SER A 1127 -5.29 -13.47 49.79
CA SER A 1127 -4.23 -13.53 50.80
C SER A 1127 -4.84 -13.54 52.21
N GLN A 1128 -4.23 -14.22 53.19
CA GLN A 1128 -4.76 -14.32 54.56
C GLN A 1128 -5.02 -12.97 55.26
N GLY A 1129 -4.38 -11.89 54.80
CA GLY A 1129 -4.53 -10.54 55.33
C GLY A 1129 -5.69 -9.73 54.74
N GLU A 1130 -6.29 -10.19 53.64
CA GLU A 1130 -7.31 -9.46 52.88
C GLU A 1130 -8.69 -9.56 53.54
N THR A 1131 -9.47 -8.48 53.41
CA THR A 1131 -10.87 -8.43 53.84
C THR A 1131 -11.71 -9.21 52.83
N LEU A 1132 -12.77 -9.89 53.28
CA LEU A 1132 -13.67 -10.58 52.40
C LEU A 1132 -14.20 -9.63 51.31
N PRO A 1133 -14.18 -10.05 50.03
CA PRO A 1133 -14.48 -9.13 48.95
C PRO A 1133 -15.97 -8.85 48.81
N GLU A 1134 -16.85 -9.72 49.34
CA GLU A 1134 -18.30 -9.71 49.15
C GLU A 1134 -19.05 -10.56 50.19
N THR A 1135 -20.40 -10.54 50.13
CA THR A 1135 -21.30 -11.31 51.01
C THR A 1135 -21.16 -12.82 50.84
N LEU A 1136 -21.19 -13.57 51.95
CA LEU A 1136 -21.20 -15.04 51.93
C LEU A 1136 -22.58 -15.63 51.62
N PHE A 1137 -23.65 -14.82 51.61
CA PHE A 1137 -25.02 -15.31 51.39
C PHE A 1137 -25.16 -16.08 50.07
N PHE A 1138 -24.61 -15.57 48.98
CA PHE A 1138 -24.77 -16.22 47.66
C PHE A 1138 -23.90 -17.45 47.48
N TYR A 1139 -22.86 -17.64 48.30
CA TYR A 1139 -21.96 -18.79 48.22
C TYR A 1139 -22.70 -20.10 48.51
N THR A 1140 -23.78 -20.05 49.30
CA THR A 1140 -24.66 -21.20 49.57
C THR A 1140 -25.50 -21.60 48.36
N LEU A 1141 -25.68 -20.74 47.36
CA LEU A 1141 -26.59 -20.98 46.24
C LEU A 1141 -25.89 -21.36 44.94
N LYS A 1142 -24.65 -20.90 44.68
CA LYS A 1142 -23.98 -21.10 43.38
C LYS A 1142 -23.93 -22.55 42.90
N GLN A 1143 -23.30 -23.42 43.69
CA GLN A 1143 -23.18 -24.83 43.32
C GLN A 1143 -24.51 -25.55 43.44
N SER A 1144 -25.32 -25.21 44.46
CA SER A 1144 -26.62 -25.82 44.69
C SER A 1144 -27.57 -25.59 43.52
N LEU A 1145 -27.55 -24.39 42.92
CA LEU A 1145 -28.33 -24.07 41.73
C LEU A 1145 -27.86 -24.88 40.51
N TYR A 1146 -26.55 -24.92 40.25
CA TYR A 1146 -26.01 -25.74 39.17
C TYR A 1146 -26.38 -27.23 39.34
N ASN A 1147 -26.24 -27.79 40.55
CA ASN A 1147 -26.61 -29.17 40.84
C ASN A 1147 -28.12 -29.42 40.70
N LEU A 1148 -28.96 -28.47 41.13
CA LEU A 1148 -30.41 -28.55 40.96
C LEU A 1148 -30.79 -28.57 39.47
N SER A 1149 -30.13 -27.78 38.63
CA SER A 1149 -30.38 -27.79 37.17
C SER A 1149 -30.12 -29.17 36.56
N ARG A 1150 -29.06 -29.86 37.03
CA ARG A 1150 -28.68 -31.20 36.57
C ARG A 1150 -29.65 -32.26 37.07
N GLU A 1151 -30.11 -32.12 38.31
CA GLU A 1151 -31.11 -33.01 38.87
C GLU A 1151 -32.40 -32.93 38.05
N LEU A 1152 -32.96 -31.73 37.84
CA LEU A 1152 -34.26 -31.54 37.20
C LEU A 1152 -34.33 -32.00 35.73
N ILE A 1153 -33.20 -32.00 35.00
CA ILE A 1153 -33.16 -32.43 33.59
C ILE A 1153 -33.02 -33.95 33.42
N ASN A 1154 -32.69 -34.70 34.48
CA ASN A 1154 -32.50 -36.14 34.36
C ASN A 1154 -33.84 -36.86 34.15
N PRO A 1155 -33.90 -37.91 33.30
CA PRO A 1155 -35.15 -38.60 32.98
C PRO A 1155 -35.77 -39.36 34.17
N ASN A 1156 -34.99 -39.67 35.19
CA ASN A 1156 -35.45 -40.30 36.44
C ASN A 1156 -35.80 -39.29 37.54
N SER A 1157 -35.73 -37.99 37.22
CA SER A 1157 -36.08 -36.89 38.12
C SER A 1157 -37.50 -36.44 37.92
#